data_AF-A0A960S565-F1
#
_entry.id   AF-A0A960S565-F1
#
_cell.length_a   1.000
_cell.length_b   1.000
_cell.length_c   1.000
_cell.angle_alpha   90.00
_cell.angle_beta   90.00
_cell.angle_gamma   90.00
#
_symmetry.space_group_name_H-M   'P 1'
#
loop_
_entity.id
_entity.type
_entity.pdbx_description
1 polymer ?
#
loop_
_entity_poly.entity_id
_entity_poly.type
_entity_poly.pdbx_seq_one_letter_code
_entity_poly.pdbx_strand_id
1 'polypeptide(L)'
;MDHLDIECAHPYPAGYEDIFPNFIAYIKKVICRSLPDDFMHCGPDGVSKAIDQLKDTLPIVEFSNPTTVPCTIQLNVITFSKDTHGAGRFLCDLINRWLIPGKQIQIGISHSLIFYFKQAPTKEFFIHILGGYIQDNAELQIVKRQFPKLRSEIQTILRSVVHARKIIASNAIGIDHKRTFIEENLLSLLDRPKKDLDQTMHDLMHQFFIRASSEYNIQKIKENFARLVHKAPHQVDRDIFNEIQHYVLLFRDLFMAPRTRHHLYRIISYKYLFRKSIAYAARENPNRRYMPIKFLPAILEENQRVLGLIIGYNSLSENEVFEARHILAAIRTYISDVQIVPNSYIVDNRKDAQVRTCYLEITNTNQKPLTPQEIALLRNKLPKELPSRIESISHHLFVHRNEEEVMRNILVLSKQLKFVRDIPQVIINFDKQTESTLCFTVILLRLIKPDSIPLRQLLNKGENRFTFFDYDVKIVGNLRKKYPKEANVFEMRVDKHLYLRGDNSIDLYRARQAVMGQLADLIGEVRDYNGGMISKQSEALEELRALLKSEGINNDFLLENFFYSTVPTYMQSVIPVNQYRILFLFLNAIAENPSREHPYQIQYCIGEEFCIIAIGAVDSTFKEAVALAIDQLNIRAPELCASSVRIYDLFCVGYLYRYENKKKAEELINTVKQASVQWETNLKKAVDLVAR
;
A
#
# COMPACT_ATOMS: atom_id res chain seq x y z
N MET A 1 -3.67 19.83 60.09
CA MET A 1 -3.55 20.13 58.64
C MET A 1 -2.11 20.43 58.22
N ASP A 2 -1.24 20.88 59.13
CA ASP A 2 0.09 21.41 58.77
C ASP A 2 1.17 20.37 58.46
N HIS A 3 0.89 19.07 58.64
CA HIS A 3 1.89 18.01 58.52
C HIS A 3 1.82 17.19 57.22
N LEU A 4 0.78 17.36 56.40
CA LEU A 4 0.64 16.68 55.11
C LEU A 4 0.96 17.69 54.01
N ASP A 5 1.95 17.42 53.17
CA ASP A 5 2.29 18.32 52.07
C ASP A 5 2.49 17.54 50.77
N ILE A 6 2.09 18.13 49.66
CA ILE A 6 2.10 17.47 48.35
C ILE A 6 2.94 18.26 47.36
N GLU A 7 3.59 17.55 46.46
CA GLU A 7 4.29 18.16 45.32
C GLU A 7 3.87 17.46 44.03
N CYS A 8 3.91 18.21 42.93
CA CYS A 8 3.65 17.68 41.60
C CYS A 8 4.80 16.74 41.20
N ALA A 9 4.47 15.56 40.67
CA ALA A 9 5.49 14.59 40.23
C ALA A 9 6.20 15.00 38.92
N HIS A 10 5.69 16.04 38.24
CA HIS A 10 6.20 16.52 36.96
C HIS A 10 6.48 18.03 37.04
N PRO A 11 7.45 18.54 36.24
CA PRO A 11 7.81 19.95 36.24
C PRO A 11 6.61 20.84 35.90
N TYR A 12 6.64 22.07 36.41
CA TYR A 12 5.58 23.04 36.19
C TYR A 12 5.38 23.32 34.69
N PRO A 13 4.12 23.47 34.23
CA PRO A 13 3.86 24.00 32.90
C PRO A 13 4.49 25.39 32.79
N ALA A 14 5.34 25.60 31.79
CA ALA A 14 5.99 26.89 31.56
C ALA A 14 4.94 28.01 31.39
N GLY A 15 5.12 29.15 32.08
CA GLY A 15 4.23 30.30 32.00
C GLY A 15 3.01 30.27 32.94
N TYR A 16 2.95 29.31 33.86
CA TYR A 16 1.90 29.21 34.89
C TYR A 16 2.45 29.31 36.32
N GLU A 17 3.67 29.83 36.48
CA GLU A 17 4.39 29.86 37.77
C GLU A 17 3.59 30.57 38.88
N ASP A 18 2.79 31.58 38.54
CA ASP A 18 2.02 32.39 39.49
C ASP A 18 0.67 31.76 39.91
N ILE A 19 0.10 30.90 39.07
CA ILE A 19 -1.27 30.34 39.27
C ILE A 19 -1.21 28.91 39.80
N PHE A 20 -0.20 28.15 39.39
CA PHE A 20 -0.07 26.74 39.74
C PHE A 20 0.03 26.47 41.25
N PRO A 21 0.68 27.33 42.08
CA PRO A 21 0.66 27.15 43.53
C PRO A 21 -0.75 27.17 44.13
N ASN A 22 -1.65 28.02 43.60
CA ASN A 22 -3.05 28.08 44.03
C ASN A 22 -3.80 26.80 43.66
N PHE A 23 -3.50 26.22 42.50
CA PHE A 23 -4.05 24.93 42.08
C PHE A 23 -3.58 23.80 43.00
N ILE A 24 -2.29 23.73 43.33
CA ILE A 24 -1.76 22.74 44.28
C ILE A 24 -2.38 22.90 45.67
N ALA A 25 -2.54 24.15 46.16
CA ALA A 25 -3.21 24.42 47.43
C ALA A 25 -4.68 23.95 47.41
N TYR A 26 -5.40 24.16 46.30
CA TYR A 26 -6.75 23.63 46.11
C TYR A 26 -6.79 22.10 46.14
N ILE A 27 -5.93 21.43 45.36
CA ILE A 27 -5.85 19.97 45.31
C ILE A 27 -5.49 19.39 46.69
N LYS A 28 -4.56 20.01 47.41
CA LYS A 28 -4.20 19.64 48.79
C LYS A 28 -5.41 19.69 49.71
N LYS A 29 -6.21 20.76 49.65
CA LYS A 29 -7.43 20.90 50.44
C LYS A 29 -8.46 19.81 50.12
N VAL A 30 -8.58 19.41 48.86
CA VAL A 30 -9.46 18.31 48.43
C VAL A 30 -8.94 16.97 48.97
N ILE A 31 -7.66 16.66 48.81
CA ILE A 31 -7.05 15.43 49.33
C ILE A 31 -7.25 15.31 50.83
N CYS A 32 -6.98 16.38 51.61
CA CYS A 32 -7.16 16.35 53.06
C CYS A 32 -8.61 16.10 53.51
N ARG A 33 -9.61 16.43 52.67
CA ARG A 33 -11.03 16.13 52.96
C ARG A 33 -11.39 14.69 52.60
N SER A 34 -10.76 14.14 51.56
CA SER A 34 -11.04 12.79 51.08
C SER A 34 -10.34 11.69 51.87
N LEU A 35 -9.28 12.01 52.63
CA LEU A 35 -8.54 11.04 53.43
C LEU A 35 -9.30 10.70 54.73
N PRO A 36 -9.15 9.47 55.27
CA PRO A 36 -9.77 9.07 56.55
C PRO A 36 -9.35 9.97 57.72
N ASP A 37 -10.21 10.12 58.74
CA ASP A 37 -9.93 10.99 59.90
C ASP A 37 -8.68 10.56 60.70
N ASP A 38 -8.37 9.27 60.73
CA ASP A 38 -7.17 8.69 61.36
C ASP A 38 -5.87 9.26 60.77
N PHE A 39 -5.91 9.70 59.51
CA PHE A 39 -4.78 10.32 58.80
C PHE A 39 -4.48 11.74 59.28
N MET A 40 -5.49 12.43 59.81
CA MET A 40 -5.39 13.84 60.20
C MET A 40 -4.80 14.04 61.60
N HIS A 41 -4.70 12.97 62.40
CA HIS A 41 -4.27 13.00 63.80
C HIS A 41 -2.85 12.40 64.01
N CYS A 42 -2.18 11.99 62.94
CA CYS A 42 -0.84 11.41 62.99
C CYS A 42 0.25 12.50 63.09
N GLY A 43 1.18 12.36 64.03
CA GLY A 43 2.40 13.19 64.09
C GLY A 43 3.34 12.95 62.89
N PRO A 44 4.39 13.77 62.69
CA PRO A 44 5.24 13.75 61.48
C PRO A 44 5.87 12.39 61.16
N ASP A 45 6.27 11.60 62.16
CA ASP A 45 6.82 10.24 61.97
C ASP A 45 5.75 9.17 61.69
N GLY A 46 4.49 9.45 62.05
CA GLY A 46 3.35 8.57 61.79
C GLY A 46 2.80 8.69 60.36
N VAL A 47 3.01 9.83 59.70
CA VAL A 47 2.48 10.11 58.34
C VAL A 47 3.03 9.14 57.31
N SER A 48 4.31 8.76 57.38
CA SER A 48 4.90 7.80 56.44
C SER A 48 4.28 6.40 56.57
N LYS A 49 4.08 5.92 57.80
CA LYS A 49 3.37 4.65 58.08
C LYS A 49 1.89 4.71 57.68
N ALA A 50 1.23 5.84 57.90
CA ALA A 50 -0.14 6.04 57.43
C ALA A 50 -0.21 5.98 55.89
N ILE A 51 0.76 6.57 55.18
CA ILE A 51 0.87 6.48 53.71
C ILE A 51 1.12 5.05 53.22
N ASP A 52 1.81 4.22 54.01
CA ASP A 52 1.89 2.77 53.74
C ASP A 52 0.52 2.08 53.88
N GLN A 53 -0.26 2.43 54.92
CA GLN A 53 -1.60 1.90 55.17
C GLN A 53 -2.66 2.37 54.16
N LEU A 54 -2.44 3.49 53.45
CA LEU A 54 -3.33 3.90 52.33
C LEU A 54 -3.46 2.85 51.23
N LYS A 55 -2.47 1.96 51.09
CA LYS A 55 -2.51 0.91 50.07
C LYS A 55 -3.76 0.03 50.18
N ASP A 56 -4.25 -0.19 51.39
CA ASP A 56 -5.38 -1.09 51.65
C ASP A 56 -6.74 -0.39 51.48
N THR A 57 -6.75 0.96 51.54
CA THR A 57 -7.96 1.78 51.41
C THR A 57 -8.16 2.37 50.01
N LEU A 58 -7.12 2.38 49.17
CA LEU A 58 -7.21 2.84 47.77
C LEU A 58 -7.95 1.82 46.87
N PRO A 59 -8.64 2.27 45.81
CA PRO A 59 -8.90 3.66 45.45
C PRO A 59 -9.97 4.31 46.36
N ILE A 60 -9.71 5.54 46.77
CA ILE A 60 -10.66 6.34 47.56
C ILE A 60 -11.57 7.06 46.56
N VAL A 61 -12.87 6.87 46.71
CA VAL A 61 -13.90 7.53 45.92
C VAL A 61 -14.79 8.30 46.88
N GLU A 62 -14.80 9.62 46.77
CA GLU A 62 -15.54 10.53 47.64
C GLU A 62 -16.42 11.45 46.79
N PHE A 63 -17.55 11.88 47.34
CA PHE A 63 -18.50 12.72 46.62
C PHE A 63 -19.03 13.80 47.53
N SER A 64 -19.12 15.02 47.01
CA SER A 64 -19.67 16.15 47.75
C SER A 64 -21.14 15.89 48.09
N ASN A 65 -21.57 16.25 49.30
CA ASN A 65 -22.97 16.12 49.71
C ASN A 65 -23.66 17.49 49.78
N PRO A 66 -24.04 18.11 48.64
CA PRO A 66 -24.71 19.39 48.64
C PRO A 66 -26.12 19.29 49.24
N THR A 67 -26.56 20.37 49.89
CA THR A 67 -27.85 20.49 50.56
C THR A 67 -28.83 21.42 49.83
N THR A 68 -28.37 22.19 48.84
CA THR A 68 -29.15 23.17 48.07
C THR A 68 -28.95 22.98 46.56
N VAL A 69 -29.96 23.29 45.75
CA VAL A 69 -29.93 23.26 44.27
C VAL A 69 -30.28 24.63 43.69
N PRO A 70 -29.80 25.01 42.48
CA PRO A 70 -28.89 24.25 41.61
C PRO A 70 -27.47 24.17 42.19
N CYS A 71 -26.77 23.05 41.97
CA CYS A 71 -25.44 22.84 42.52
C CYS A 71 -24.52 22.03 41.60
N THR A 72 -23.21 22.19 41.78
CA THR A 72 -22.21 21.31 41.18
C THR A 72 -21.80 20.23 42.18
N ILE A 73 -22.07 18.98 41.84
CA ILE A 73 -21.60 17.82 42.59
C ILE A 73 -20.16 17.49 42.19
N GLN A 74 -19.30 17.29 43.17
CA GLN A 74 -17.89 16.97 42.96
C GLN A 74 -17.63 15.50 43.31
N LEU A 75 -17.11 14.71 42.36
CA LEU A 75 -16.54 13.39 42.58
C LEU A 75 -15.02 13.49 42.65
N ASN A 76 -14.43 13.00 43.74
CA ASN A 76 -12.99 12.89 43.93
C ASN A 76 -12.59 11.42 43.90
N VAL A 77 -11.57 11.10 43.08
CA VAL A 77 -10.98 9.77 43.02
C VAL A 77 -9.50 9.87 43.28
N ILE A 78 -9.00 9.17 44.30
CA ILE A 78 -7.58 9.06 44.63
C ILE A 78 -7.14 7.61 44.45
N THR A 79 -6.07 7.40 43.70
CA THR A 79 -5.46 6.08 43.44
C THR A 79 -3.94 6.21 43.26
N PHE A 80 -3.21 5.11 43.09
CA PHE A 80 -1.80 5.14 42.71
C PHE A 80 -1.62 5.66 41.28
N SER A 81 -0.51 6.38 40.99
CA SER A 81 -0.28 6.96 39.66
C SER A 81 -0.11 5.91 38.56
N LYS A 82 0.44 4.75 38.91
CA LYS A 82 0.69 3.65 37.99
C LYS A 82 -0.62 3.17 37.37
N ASP A 83 -0.60 2.97 36.05
CA ASP A 83 -1.71 2.39 35.30
C ASP A 83 -3.01 3.23 35.27
N THR A 84 -2.91 4.56 35.41
CA THR A 84 -4.08 5.48 35.38
C THR A 84 -4.44 6.02 33.99
N HIS A 85 -3.69 5.64 32.94
CA HIS A 85 -4.00 6.05 31.57
C HIS A 85 -5.42 5.66 31.17
N GLY A 86 -6.23 6.68 30.82
CA GLY A 86 -7.63 6.52 30.42
C GLY A 86 -8.66 6.52 31.56
N ALA A 87 -8.22 6.47 32.83
CA ALA A 87 -9.11 6.40 34.00
C ALA A 87 -10.02 7.65 34.11
N GLY A 88 -9.49 8.84 33.84
CA GLY A 88 -10.29 10.08 33.88
C GLY A 88 -11.43 10.10 32.86
N ARG A 89 -11.17 9.69 31.61
CA ARG A 89 -12.20 9.60 30.57
C ARG A 89 -13.27 8.57 30.92
N PHE A 90 -12.85 7.40 31.42
CA PHE A 90 -13.77 6.37 31.90
C PHE A 90 -14.70 6.91 33.00
N LEU A 91 -14.16 7.64 33.98
CA LEU A 91 -14.95 8.25 35.05
C LEU A 91 -15.93 9.30 34.52
N CYS A 92 -15.52 10.12 33.53
CA CYS A 92 -16.42 11.05 32.86
C CYS A 92 -17.60 10.32 32.18
N ASP A 93 -17.31 9.29 31.39
CA ASP A 93 -18.33 8.53 30.66
C ASP A 93 -19.31 7.83 31.62
N LEU A 94 -18.79 7.28 32.73
CA LEU A 94 -19.57 6.60 33.76
C LEU A 94 -20.50 7.56 34.50
N ILE A 95 -20.01 8.73 34.95
CA ILE A 95 -20.85 9.73 35.60
C ILE A 95 -21.90 10.28 34.65
N ASN A 96 -21.51 10.58 33.40
CA ASN A 96 -22.40 11.14 32.40
C ASN A 96 -23.57 10.18 32.11
N ARG A 97 -23.34 8.87 32.07
CA ARG A 97 -24.36 7.88 31.68
C ARG A 97 -25.12 7.23 32.83
N TRP A 98 -24.50 7.05 33.99
CA TRP A 98 -25.03 6.16 35.05
C TRP A 98 -25.37 6.86 36.37
N LEU A 99 -25.00 8.13 36.55
CA LEU A 99 -25.32 8.84 37.79
C LEU A 99 -26.80 9.27 37.88
N ILE A 100 -27.44 9.54 36.73
CA ILE A 100 -28.89 9.72 36.62
C ILE A 100 -29.37 8.89 35.41
N PRO A 101 -30.12 7.80 35.60
CA PRO A 101 -30.55 6.94 34.49
C PRO A 101 -31.37 7.72 33.47
N GLY A 102 -31.01 7.60 32.19
CA GLY A 102 -31.73 8.26 31.10
C GLY A 102 -31.41 9.75 30.90
N LYS A 103 -30.55 10.37 31.74
CA LYS A 103 -30.10 11.75 31.57
C LYS A 103 -28.58 11.82 31.45
N GLN A 104 -28.10 12.55 30.44
CA GLN A 104 -26.69 12.90 30.32
C GLN A 104 -26.36 14.09 31.22
N ILE A 105 -25.43 13.90 32.16
CA ILE A 105 -25.00 14.96 33.08
C ILE A 105 -23.91 15.79 32.42
N GLN A 106 -24.10 17.11 32.40
CA GLN A 106 -23.08 18.04 31.94
C GLN A 106 -21.95 18.14 32.97
N ILE A 107 -20.74 17.74 32.57
CA ILE A 107 -19.52 17.86 33.36
C ILE A 107 -18.91 19.24 33.09
N GLY A 108 -18.89 20.10 34.10
CA GLY A 108 -18.35 21.46 34.01
C GLY A 108 -16.95 21.63 34.61
N ILE A 109 -16.49 20.67 35.43
CA ILE A 109 -15.19 20.71 36.10
C ILE A 109 -14.48 19.38 35.88
N SER A 110 -13.21 19.43 35.45
CA SER A 110 -12.34 18.26 35.37
C SER A 110 -10.91 18.67 35.69
N HIS A 111 -10.38 18.15 36.81
CA HIS A 111 -9.00 18.36 37.22
C HIS A 111 -8.31 17.04 37.47
N SER A 112 -7.03 16.96 37.15
CA SER A 112 -6.20 15.79 37.43
C SER A 112 -4.79 16.22 37.81
N LEU A 113 -4.21 15.52 38.79
CA LEU A 113 -2.84 15.76 39.20
C LEU A 113 -2.16 14.43 39.56
N ILE A 114 -0.92 14.25 39.10
CA ILE A 114 -0.01 13.24 39.61
C ILE A 114 0.88 13.92 40.64
N PHE A 115 0.88 13.39 41.86
CA PHE A 115 1.56 14.00 43.01
C PHE A 115 2.25 12.96 43.88
N TYR A 116 3.20 13.38 44.70
CA TYR A 116 3.70 12.61 45.83
C TYR A 116 3.52 13.40 47.13
N PHE A 117 3.43 12.70 48.25
CA PHE A 117 3.53 13.34 49.56
C PHE A 117 4.99 13.65 49.84
N LYS A 118 5.33 14.85 50.31
CA LYS A 118 6.73 15.20 50.65
C LYS A 118 7.35 14.22 51.65
N GLN A 119 6.52 13.64 52.51
CA GLN A 119 6.88 12.66 53.54
C GLN A 119 7.12 11.25 52.95
N ALA A 120 6.74 11.00 51.70
CA ALA A 120 6.91 9.73 50.99
C ALA A 120 7.17 9.96 49.48
N PRO A 121 8.35 10.52 49.10
CA PRO A 121 8.62 10.97 47.73
C PRO A 121 8.75 9.81 46.72
N THR A 122 8.92 8.58 47.20
CA THR A 122 9.05 7.39 46.35
C THR A 122 7.72 6.84 45.85
N LYS A 123 6.59 7.38 46.32
CA LYS A 123 5.24 6.93 45.96
C LYS A 123 4.46 8.03 45.27
N GLU A 124 4.10 7.75 44.03
CA GLU A 124 3.26 8.64 43.24
C GLU A 124 1.79 8.21 43.31
N PHE A 125 0.93 9.22 43.45
CA PHE A 125 -0.51 9.13 43.52
C PHE A 125 -1.13 9.94 42.39
N PHE A 126 -2.36 9.57 42.03
CA PHE A 126 -3.16 10.26 41.05
C PHE A 126 -4.49 10.66 41.70
N ILE A 127 -4.84 11.93 41.57
CA ILE A 127 -6.16 12.45 41.93
C ILE A 127 -6.88 12.91 40.66
N HIS A 128 -8.15 12.55 40.57
CA HIS A 128 -9.08 13.08 39.56
C HIS A 128 -10.31 13.66 40.23
N ILE A 129 -10.67 14.88 39.84
CA ILE A 129 -11.81 15.64 40.37
C ILE A 129 -12.74 15.94 39.21
N LEU A 130 -14.00 15.54 39.34
CA LEU A 130 -15.05 15.78 38.34
C LEU A 130 -16.21 16.53 38.95
N GLY A 131 -16.70 17.57 38.27
CA GLY A 131 -17.86 18.36 38.69
C GLY A 131 -19.02 18.22 37.72
N GLY A 132 -20.14 17.64 38.15
CA GLY A 132 -21.38 17.54 37.37
C GLY A 132 -22.43 18.55 37.84
N TYR A 133 -23.22 19.11 36.92
CA TYR A 133 -24.26 20.08 37.27
C TYR A 133 -25.61 19.41 37.56
N ILE A 134 -26.22 19.74 38.69
CA ILE A 134 -27.56 19.28 39.12
C ILE A 134 -28.52 20.46 39.16
N GLN A 135 -29.66 20.31 38.49
CA GLN A 135 -30.62 21.39 38.28
C GLN A 135 -31.66 21.50 39.39
N ASP A 136 -32.24 20.37 39.81
CA ASP A 136 -33.37 20.35 40.74
C ASP A 136 -33.21 19.33 41.88
N ASN A 137 -34.13 19.39 42.84
CA ASN A 137 -34.08 18.53 44.02
C ASN A 137 -34.41 17.07 43.68
N ALA A 138 -35.17 16.79 42.62
CA ALA A 138 -35.49 15.42 42.22
C ALA A 138 -34.22 14.69 41.75
N GLU A 139 -33.40 15.36 40.94
CA GLU A 139 -32.08 14.88 40.52
C GLU A 139 -31.14 14.68 41.71
N LEU A 140 -31.11 15.64 42.65
CA LEU A 140 -30.27 15.51 43.83
C LEU A 140 -30.64 14.29 44.68
N GLN A 141 -31.93 13.95 44.81
CA GLN A 141 -32.36 12.75 45.53
C GLN A 141 -31.96 11.45 44.81
N ILE A 142 -32.06 11.42 43.47
CA ILE A 142 -31.61 10.28 42.65
C ILE A 142 -30.11 10.06 42.85
N VAL A 143 -29.32 11.13 42.76
CA VAL A 143 -27.87 11.10 42.97
C VAL A 143 -27.53 10.57 44.37
N LYS A 144 -28.17 11.09 45.42
CA LYS A 144 -27.93 10.62 46.81
C LYS A 144 -28.27 9.15 47.00
N ARG A 145 -29.31 8.65 46.32
CA ARG A 145 -29.72 7.23 46.39
C ARG A 145 -28.78 6.31 45.60
N GLN A 146 -28.28 6.75 44.45
CA GLN A 146 -27.46 5.92 43.57
C GLN A 146 -25.98 5.96 43.89
N PHE A 147 -25.50 7.08 44.44
CA PHE A 147 -24.07 7.29 44.67
C PHE A 147 -23.39 6.19 45.50
N PRO A 148 -23.96 5.67 46.61
CA PRO A 148 -23.32 4.60 47.37
C PRO A 148 -23.05 3.34 46.52
N LYS A 149 -23.97 2.99 45.62
CA LYS A 149 -23.82 1.86 44.69
C LYS A 149 -22.75 2.16 43.64
N LEU A 150 -22.81 3.35 43.03
CA LEU A 150 -21.85 3.78 42.03
C LEU A 150 -20.43 3.88 42.61
N ARG A 151 -20.29 4.32 43.87
CA ARG A 151 -19.04 4.37 44.62
C ARG A 151 -18.40 2.98 44.70
N SER A 152 -19.15 1.97 45.14
CA SER A 152 -18.65 0.60 45.20
C SER A 152 -18.28 0.06 43.81
N GLU A 153 -19.10 0.34 42.78
CA GLU A 153 -18.81 -0.08 41.41
C GLU A 153 -17.53 0.56 40.86
N ILE A 154 -17.34 1.87 41.04
CA ILE A 154 -16.12 2.58 40.63
C ILE A 154 -14.89 2.00 41.33
N GLN A 155 -14.97 1.78 42.65
CA GLN A 155 -13.86 1.18 43.41
C GLN A 155 -13.51 -0.21 42.91
N THR A 156 -14.52 -1.04 42.66
CA THR A 156 -14.35 -2.39 42.12
C THR A 156 -13.73 -2.37 40.73
N ILE A 157 -14.22 -1.52 39.82
CA ILE A 157 -13.72 -1.43 38.45
C ILE A 157 -12.26 -0.96 38.44
N LEU A 158 -11.93 0.08 39.21
CA LEU A 158 -10.57 0.60 39.28
C LEU A 158 -9.59 -0.42 39.87
N ARG A 159 -9.98 -1.14 40.93
CA ARG A 159 -9.17 -2.26 41.48
C ARG A 159 -8.98 -3.34 40.42
N SER A 160 -10.04 -3.74 39.75
CA SER A 160 -10.01 -4.80 38.75
C SER A 160 -9.16 -4.43 37.54
N VAL A 161 -9.19 -3.18 37.08
CA VAL A 161 -8.32 -2.65 36.01
C VAL A 161 -6.84 -2.73 36.40
N VAL A 162 -6.49 -2.35 37.63
CA VAL A 162 -5.12 -2.46 38.15
C VAL A 162 -4.68 -3.91 38.26
N HIS A 163 -5.55 -4.81 38.74
CA HIS A 163 -5.27 -6.25 38.80
C HIS A 163 -5.13 -6.85 37.40
N ALA A 164 -6.02 -6.51 36.46
CA ALA A 164 -5.97 -6.95 35.07
C ALA A 164 -4.67 -6.54 34.37
N ARG A 165 -4.23 -5.29 34.56
CA ARG A 165 -2.95 -4.82 34.00
C ARG A 165 -1.74 -5.53 34.60
N LYS A 166 -1.77 -5.85 35.90
CA LYS A 166 -0.73 -6.69 36.54
C LYS A 166 -0.71 -8.12 35.95
N ILE A 167 -1.88 -8.71 35.71
CA ILE A 167 -2.01 -10.02 35.07
C ILE A 167 -1.48 -9.96 33.63
N ILE A 168 -1.85 -8.94 32.85
CA ILE A 168 -1.34 -8.72 31.49
C ILE A 168 0.19 -8.59 31.50
N ALA A 169 0.75 -7.83 32.44
CA ALA A 169 2.18 -7.63 32.59
C ALA A 169 2.95 -8.90 33.01
N SER A 170 2.31 -9.86 33.68
CA SER A 170 2.92 -11.12 34.10
C SER A 170 3.29 -11.99 32.90
N ASN A 171 4.53 -12.45 32.79
CA ASN A 171 4.96 -13.31 31.67
C ASN A 171 4.54 -14.80 31.84
N ALA A 172 3.90 -15.18 32.96
CA ALA A 172 3.73 -16.58 33.35
C ALA A 172 2.44 -17.26 32.82
N ILE A 173 1.48 -16.50 32.27
CA ILE A 173 0.14 -17.00 31.92
C ILE A 173 -0.15 -16.73 30.43
N GLY A 174 -0.77 -17.68 29.73
CA GLY A 174 -1.24 -17.50 28.34
C GLY A 174 -2.34 -16.44 28.23
N ILE A 175 -2.45 -15.78 27.09
CA ILE A 175 -3.34 -14.60 26.91
C ILE A 175 -4.81 -14.97 27.12
N ASP A 176 -5.26 -16.15 26.68
CA ASP A 176 -6.63 -16.64 26.93
C ASP A 176 -6.89 -16.94 28.41
N HIS A 177 -5.93 -17.58 29.08
CA HIS A 177 -6.03 -17.81 30.53
C HIS A 177 -6.02 -16.49 31.31
N LYS A 178 -5.26 -15.48 30.86
CA LYS A 178 -5.31 -14.13 31.44
C LYS A 178 -6.68 -13.50 31.21
N ARG A 179 -7.25 -13.64 30.01
CA ARG A 179 -8.59 -13.15 29.66
C ARG A 179 -9.65 -13.78 30.55
N THR A 180 -9.71 -15.11 30.61
CA THR A 180 -10.66 -15.84 31.46
C THR A 180 -10.49 -15.49 32.94
N PHE A 181 -9.25 -15.41 33.44
CA PHE A 181 -8.99 -15.06 34.84
C PHE A 181 -9.39 -13.61 35.16
N ILE A 182 -9.22 -12.67 34.21
CA ILE A 182 -9.67 -11.28 34.37
C ILE A 182 -11.19 -11.19 34.30
N GLU A 183 -11.81 -11.89 33.36
CA GLU A 183 -13.27 -11.97 33.21
C GLU A 183 -13.92 -12.59 34.46
N GLU A 184 -13.39 -13.71 34.98
CA GLU A 184 -13.87 -14.36 36.21
C GLU A 184 -13.65 -13.52 37.47
N ASN A 185 -12.52 -12.81 37.58
CA ASN A 185 -12.28 -11.89 38.70
C ASN A 185 -13.21 -10.66 38.62
N LEU A 186 -13.45 -10.10 37.44
CA LEU A 186 -14.40 -9.00 37.27
C LEU A 186 -15.84 -9.43 37.57
N LEU A 187 -16.24 -10.61 37.10
CA LEU A 187 -17.57 -11.17 37.32
C LEU A 187 -17.82 -11.58 38.78
N SER A 188 -16.79 -12.06 39.49
CA SER A 188 -16.92 -12.38 40.92
C SER A 188 -16.97 -11.14 41.82
N LEU A 189 -16.51 -9.98 41.31
CA LEU A 189 -16.52 -8.71 42.04
C LEU A 189 -17.74 -7.82 41.76
N LEU A 190 -18.45 -8.07 40.65
CA LEU A 190 -19.72 -7.44 40.33
C LEU A 190 -20.83 -8.36 40.83
N ASP A 191 -21.46 -7.99 41.94
CA ASP A 191 -22.55 -8.75 42.59
C ASP A 191 -23.87 -8.65 41.78
N ARG A 192 -23.80 -9.02 40.49
CA ARG A 192 -24.92 -9.02 39.54
C ARG A 192 -25.10 -10.43 38.94
N PRO A 193 -26.34 -10.93 38.84
CA PRO A 193 -26.59 -12.18 38.13
C PRO A 193 -26.25 -12.03 36.64
N LYS A 194 -25.63 -13.06 36.04
CA LYS A 194 -25.22 -13.13 34.62
C LYS A 194 -26.31 -12.76 33.60
N LYS A 195 -27.59 -12.72 34.00
CA LYS A 195 -28.73 -12.38 33.14
C LYS A 195 -28.93 -10.87 32.91
N ASP A 196 -28.40 -10.01 33.78
CA ASP A 196 -28.57 -8.54 33.72
C ASP A 196 -27.30 -7.81 33.24
N LEU A 197 -26.30 -8.55 32.75
CA LEU A 197 -25.14 -7.93 32.11
C LEU A 197 -25.52 -7.57 30.67
N ASP A 198 -25.70 -6.27 30.40
CA ASP A 198 -25.85 -5.76 29.05
C ASP A 198 -24.67 -6.23 28.18
N GLN A 199 -24.93 -6.69 26.95
CA GLN A 199 -23.92 -7.03 25.93
C GLN A 199 -22.81 -5.97 25.81
N THR A 200 -23.17 -4.71 26.07
CA THR A 200 -22.29 -3.54 26.08
C THR A 200 -21.13 -3.66 27.07
N MET A 201 -21.31 -4.28 28.25
CA MET A 201 -20.23 -4.41 29.25
C MET A 201 -19.20 -5.46 28.86
N HIS A 202 -19.64 -6.58 28.26
CA HIS A 202 -18.72 -7.57 27.69
C HIS A 202 -17.91 -7.01 26.53
N ASP A 203 -18.55 -6.22 25.66
CA ASP A 203 -17.86 -5.55 24.55
C ASP A 203 -16.85 -4.51 25.05
N LEU A 204 -17.20 -3.73 26.07
CA LEU A 204 -16.30 -2.77 26.71
C LEU A 204 -15.10 -3.48 27.37
N MET A 205 -15.32 -4.64 27.99
CA MET A 205 -14.25 -5.46 28.58
C MET A 205 -13.31 -6.04 27.51
N HIS A 206 -13.87 -6.56 26.42
CA HIS A 206 -13.10 -7.08 25.30
C HIS A 206 -12.26 -5.97 24.64
N GLN A 207 -12.86 -4.79 24.41
CA GLN A 207 -12.15 -3.62 23.89
C GLN A 207 -11.06 -3.14 24.85
N PHE A 208 -11.33 -3.13 26.16
CA PHE A 208 -10.34 -2.78 27.17
C PHE A 208 -9.15 -3.74 27.15
N PHE A 209 -9.39 -5.05 27.01
CA PHE A 209 -8.33 -6.04 26.95
C PHE A 209 -7.41 -5.86 25.74
N ILE A 210 -7.99 -5.71 24.55
CA ILE A 210 -7.25 -5.48 23.31
C ILE A 210 -6.38 -4.22 23.45
N ARG A 211 -6.94 -3.15 24.01
CA ARG A 211 -6.22 -1.89 24.25
C ARG A 211 -5.13 -1.99 25.32
N ALA A 212 -5.40 -2.64 26.45
CA ALA A 212 -4.41 -2.80 27.51
C ALA A 212 -3.22 -3.66 27.06
N SER A 213 -3.48 -4.69 26.25
CA SER A 213 -2.45 -5.52 25.63
C SER A 213 -1.61 -4.72 24.62
N SER A 214 -2.26 -3.92 23.75
CA SER A 214 -1.54 -3.08 22.78
C SER A 214 -0.67 -2.03 23.49
N GLU A 215 -1.21 -1.32 24.48
CA GLU A 215 -0.48 -0.32 25.29
C GLU A 215 0.75 -0.93 25.97
N TYR A 216 0.61 -2.09 26.62
CA TYR A 216 1.73 -2.79 27.26
C TYR A 216 2.82 -3.18 26.26
N ASN A 217 2.43 -3.72 25.09
CA ASN A 217 3.36 -4.10 24.04
C ASN A 217 4.14 -2.87 23.52
N ILE A 218 3.47 -1.74 23.33
CA ILE A 218 4.09 -0.49 22.88
C ILE A 218 5.08 0.04 23.90
N GLN A 219 4.72 0.08 25.19
CA GLN A 219 5.60 0.52 26.27
C GLN A 219 6.93 -0.25 26.23
N LYS A 220 6.84 -1.58 26.12
CA LYS A 220 8.03 -2.46 26.09
C LYS A 220 8.83 -2.33 24.81
N ILE A 221 8.19 -2.10 23.67
CA ILE A 221 8.88 -1.82 22.41
C ILE A 221 9.67 -0.51 22.53
N LYS A 222 9.09 0.55 23.10
CA LYS A 222 9.78 1.83 23.34
C LYS A 222 10.98 1.67 24.27
N GLU A 223 10.84 0.93 25.37
CA GLU A 223 11.95 0.62 26.29
C GLU A 223 13.11 -0.11 25.56
N ASN A 224 12.81 -1.07 24.68
CA ASN A 224 13.82 -1.80 23.91
C ASN A 224 14.55 -0.89 22.91
N PHE A 225 13.83 -0.04 22.18
CA PHE A 225 14.43 0.91 21.25
C PHE A 225 15.25 1.98 21.98
N ALA A 226 14.82 2.45 23.16
CA ALA A 226 15.63 3.37 23.97
C ALA A 226 16.99 2.78 24.30
N ARG A 227 17.04 1.50 24.72
CA ARG A 227 18.31 0.80 24.96
C ARG A 227 19.18 0.70 23.69
N LEU A 228 18.58 0.53 22.52
CA LEU A 228 19.31 0.40 21.25
C LEU A 228 19.83 1.74 20.73
N VAL A 229 19.07 2.82 20.86
CA VAL A 229 19.52 4.18 20.53
C VAL A 229 20.76 4.54 21.36
N HIS A 230 20.80 4.14 22.64
CA HIS A 230 21.99 4.34 23.48
C HIS A 230 23.18 3.46 23.08
N LYS A 231 22.96 2.21 22.62
CA LYS A 231 24.03 1.26 22.30
C LYS A 231 24.58 1.38 20.88
N ALA A 232 23.77 1.79 19.91
CA ALA A 232 24.12 1.83 18.50
C ALA A 232 23.48 3.06 17.80
N PRO A 233 23.88 4.28 18.16
CA PRO A 233 23.26 5.52 17.67
C PRO A 233 23.41 5.72 16.15
N HIS A 234 24.40 5.07 15.53
CA HIS A 234 24.64 5.14 14.08
C HIS A 234 23.58 4.38 13.26
N GLN A 235 22.92 3.38 13.87
CA GLN A 235 21.94 2.53 13.19
C GLN A 235 20.50 2.96 13.48
N VAL A 236 20.24 3.44 14.70
CA VAL A 236 18.91 3.87 15.15
C VAL A 236 19.04 5.21 15.85
N ASP A 237 18.46 6.24 15.26
CA ASP A 237 18.41 7.60 15.83
C ASP A 237 17.10 7.84 16.58
N ARG A 238 16.96 9.05 17.14
CA ARG A 238 15.76 9.45 17.89
C ARG A 238 14.49 9.48 17.03
N ASP A 239 14.60 9.53 15.71
CA ASP A 239 13.44 9.54 14.80
C ASP A 239 12.66 8.21 14.87
N ILE A 240 13.28 7.14 15.37
CA ILE A 240 12.60 5.87 15.64
C ILE A 240 11.37 6.05 16.54
N PHE A 241 11.39 6.99 17.48
CA PHE A 241 10.26 7.21 18.39
C PHE A 241 9.07 7.85 17.68
N ASN A 242 9.32 8.73 16.72
CA ASN A 242 8.28 9.29 15.85
C ASN A 242 7.71 8.20 14.94
N GLU A 243 8.59 7.33 14.41
CA GLU A 243 8.19 6.18 13.60
C GLU A 243 7.36 5.16 14.40
N ILE A 244 7.73 4.89 15.66
CA ILE A 244 6.93 4.04 16.56
C ILE A 244 5.54 4.64 16.76
N GLN A 245 5.42 5.94 17.01
CA GLN A 245 4.12 6.59 17.17
C GLN A 245 3.27 6.45 15.90
N HIS A 246 3.87 6.69 14.73
CA HIS A 246 3.18 6.52 13.45
C HIS A 246 2.74 5.08 13.21
N TYR A 247 3.62 4.11 13.43
CA TYR A 247 3.27 2.69 13.24
C TYR A 247 2.24 2.21 14.25
N VAL A 248 2.23 2.73 15.48
CA VAL A 248 1.16 2.43 16.44
C VAL A 248 -0.19 2.93 15.95
N LEU A 249 -0.25 4.11 15.32
CA LEU A 249 -1.50 4.60 14.73
C LEU A 249 -1.95 3.76 13.53
N LEU A 250 -1.00 3.29 12.72
CA LEU A 250 -1.29 2.39 11.59
C LEU A 250 -1.68 0.98 12.05
N PHE A 251 -1.02 0.46 13.08
CA PHE A 251 -1.26 -0.84 13.69
C PHE A 251 -2.47 -0.71 14.61
N ARG A 252 -3.67 -0.80 14.04
CA ARG A 252 -4.92 -0.85 14.80
C ARG A 252 -4.83 -1.90 15.93
N ASP A 253 -5.56 -1.71 17.02
CA ASP A 253 -5.47 -2.60 18.18
C ASP A 253 -5.77 -4.08 17.84
N LEU A 254 -6.69 -4.31 16.88
CA LEU A 254 -7.01 -5.65 16.34
C LEU A 254 -5.82 -6.35 15.66
N PHE A 255 -4.85 -5.59 15.14
CA PHE A 255 -3.61 -6.13 14.63
C PHE A 255 -2.60 -6.40 15.75
N MET A 256 -2.50 -5.51 16.72
CA MET A 256 -1.47 -5.61 17.75
C MET A 256 -1.75 -6.67 18.81
N ALA A 257 -3.02 -6.88 19.17
CA ALA A 257 -3.41 -7.81 20.22
C ALA A 257 -2.94 -9.25 19.96
N PRO A 258 -3.23 -9.89 18.80
CA PRO A 258 -2.93 -11.31 18.58
C PRO A 258 -1.45 -11.64 18.30
N ARG A 259 -0.56 -10.64 18.35
CA ARG A 259 0.82 -10.78 17.88
C ARG A 259 1.80 -10.62 19.02
N THR A 260 2.83 -11.47 19.01
CA THR A 260 3.88 -11.39 20.03
C THR A 260 4.67 -10.09 19.96
N ARG A 261 5.11 -9.60 21.13
CA ARG A 261 5.98 -8.42 21.25
C ARG A 261 7.21 -8.49 20.36
N HIS A 262 7.85 -9.66 20.28
CA HIS A 262 9.05 -9.85 19.48
C HIS A 262 8.76 -9.67 17.98
N HIS A 263 7.61 -10.15 17.52
CA HIS A 263 7.20 -9.98 16.12
C HIS A 263 6.90 -8.52 15.79
N LEU A 264 6.11 -7.82 16.61
CA LEU A 264 5.82 -6.40 16.43
C LEU A 264 7.09 -5.54 16.43
N TYR A 265 8.02 -5.83 17.35
CA TYR A 265 9.33 -5.19 17.38
C TYR A 265 10.08 -5.37 16.05
N ARG A 266 10.16 -6.61 15.51
CA ARG A 266 10.82 -6.89 14.23
C ARG A 266 10.18 -6.15 13.07
N ILE A 267 8.84 -6.06 13.02
CA ILE A 267 8.13 -5.33 11.98
C ILE A 267 8.55 -3.86 11.98
N ILE A 268 8.51 -3.20 13.14
CA ILE A 268 8.89 -1.79 13.27
C ILE A 268 10.35 -1.59 12.89
N SER A 269 11.26 -2.44 13.38
CA SER A 269 12.69 -2.36 13.06
C SER A 269 12.94 -2.47 11.55
N TYR A 270 12.35 -3.47 10.87
CA TYR A 270 12.57 -3.65 9.44
C TYR A 270 11.92 -2.55 8.60
N LYS A 271 10.73 -2.07 8.96
CA LYS A 271 10.10 -0.95 8.26
C LYS A 271 10.95 0.32 8.35
N TYR A 272 11.48 0.61 9.54
CA TYR A 272 12.40 1.74 9.75
C TYR A 272 13.69 1.60 8.93
N LEU A 273 14.34 0.42 8.99
CA LEU A 273 15.57 0.15 8.25
C LEU A 273 15.37 0.23 6.74
N PHE A 274 14.29 -0.35 6.21
CA PHE A 274 13.95 -0.30 4.79
C PHE A 274 13.72 1.15 4.34
N ARG A 275 13.01 1.95 5.14
CA ARG A 275 12.77 3.35 4.84
C ARG A 275 14.10 4.12 4.72
N LYS A 276 15.01 3.94 5.68
CA LYS A 276 16.34 4.57 5.65
C LYS A 276 17.19 4.08 4.47
N SER A 277 17.26 2.77 4.25
CA SER A 277 18.11 2.21 3.20
C SER A 277 17.63 2.60 1.81
N ILE A 278 16.31 2.58 1.56
CA ILE A 278 15.74 2.98 0.28
C ILE A 278 15.90 4.48 0.08
N ALA A 279 15.65 5.30 1.11
CA ALA A 279 15.81 6.75 0.99
C ALA A 279 17.26 7.16 0.70
N TYR A 280 18.24 6.48 1.32
CA TYR A 280 19.65 6.68 1.02
C TYR A 280 19.98 6.26 -0.42
N ALA A 281 19.61 5.05 -0.82
CA ALA A 281 19.92 4.52 -2.15
C ALA A 281 19.22 5.30 -3.29
N ALA A 282 17.98 5.75 -3.06
CA ALA A 282 17.24 6.57 -4.01
C ALA A 282 17.83 7.98 -4.17
N ARG A 283 18.56 8.52 -3.18
CA ARG A 283 19.32 9.77 -3.34
C ARG A 283 20.54 9.59 -4.25
N GLU A 284 21.23 8.45 -4.15
CA GLU A 284 22.37 8.15 -5.01
C GLU A 284 21.94 7.82 -6.45
N ASN A 285 20.84 7.09 -6.64
CA ASN A 285 20.31 6.75 -7.96
C ASN A 285 18.76 6.84 -8.00
N PRO A 286 18.20 8.02 -8.31
CA PRO A 286 16.75 8.25 -8.24
C PRO A 286 15.94 7.45 -9.28
N ASN A 287 16.53 7.11 -10.42
CA ASN A 287 15.88 6.38 -11.51
C ASN A 287 15.91 4.85 -11.35
N ARG A 288 16.47 4.35 -10.25
CA ARG A 288 16.56 2.91 -9.96
C ARG A 288 15.44 2.49 -9.01
N ARG A 289 14.81 1.34 -9.31
CA ARG A 289 13.86 0.71 -8.40
C ARG A 289 14.62 -0.03 -7.29
N TYR A 290 14.26 0.24 -6.05
CA TYR A 290 14.72 -0.47 -4.88
C TYR A 290 13.52 -1.15 -4.22
N MET A 291 13.50 -2.48 -4.13
CA MET A 291 12.40 -3.23 -3.53
C MET A 291 12.90 -4.32 -2.57
N PRO A 292 13.40 -3.97 -1.37
CA PRO A 292 13.79 -4.96 -0.38
C PRO A 292 12.57 -5.70 0.19
N ILE A 293 12.71 -7.03 0.36
CA ILE A 293 11.66 -7.90 0.88
C ILE A 293 12.21 -8.69 2.07
N LYS A 294 11.45 -8.75 3.17
CA LYS A 294 11.76 -9.58 4.34
C LYS A 294 10.62 -10.52 4.67
N PHE A 295 10.98 -11.79 4.87
CA PHE A 295 10.08 -12.83 5.32
C PHE A 295 10.24 -13.05 6.82
N LEU A 296 9.14 -12.97 7.57
CA LEU A 296 9.09 -13.12 9.02
C LEU A 296 8.14 -14.26 9.39
N PRO A 297 8.62 -15.39 9.92
CA PRO A 297 7.72 -16.38 10.51
C PRO A 297 7.08 -15.78 11.76
N ALA A 298 5.76 -15.91 11.87
CA ALA A 298 4.98 -15.44 12.99
C ALA A 298 4.07 -16.54 13.52
N ILE A 299 3.81 -16.50 14.83
CA ILE A 299 2.87 -17.39 15.51
C ILE A 299 1.81 -16.48 16.11
N LEU A 300 0.56 -16.67 15.69
CA LEU A 300 -0.60 -16.00 16.25
C LEU A 300 -1.13 -16.78 17.48
N GLU A 301 -1.99 -16.15 18.28
CA GLU A 301 -2.47 -16.65 19.58
C GLU A 301 -3.00 -18.10 19.58
N GLU A 302 -3.57 -18.58 18.46
CA GLU A 302 -4.09 -19.95 18.33
C GLU A 302 -3.06 -20.99 17.87
N ASN A 303 -1.75 -20.72 18.07
CA ASN A 303 -0.65 -21.53 17.53
C ASN A 303 -0.64 -21.61 15.99
N GLN A 304 -1.41 -20.73 15.34
CA GLN A 304 -1.48 -20.60 13.89
C GLN A 304 -0.19 -19.97 13.39
N ARG A 305 0.56 -20.76 12.62
CA ARG A 305 1.82 -20.34 12.01
C ARG A 305 1.52 -19.62 10.69
N VAL A 306 1.92 -18.36 10.61
CA VAL A 306 1.73 -17.51 9.44
C VAL A 306 3.08 -16.96 8.96
N LEU A 307 3.15 -16.59 7.69
CA LEU A 307 4.33 -15.96 7.11
C LEU A 307 4.04 -14.47 6.87
N GLY A 308 4.72 -13.60 7.62
CA GLY A 308 4.70 -12.16 7.39
C GLY A 308 5.66 -11.76 6.27
N LEU A 309 5.22 -10.88 5.40
CA LEU A 309 6.01 -10.26 4.35
C LEU A 309 6.08 -8.76 4.60
N ILE A 310 7.29 -8.23 4.73
CA ILE A 310 7.57 -6.79 4.71
C ILE A 310 8.17 -6.46 3.35
N ILE A 311 7.58 -5.50 2.65
CA ILE A 311 8.08 -5.04 1.35
C ILE A 311 8.25 -3.53 1.47
N GLY A 312 9.46 -3.04 1.20
CA GLY A 312 9.71 -1.62 0.98
C GLY A 312 9.89 -1.37 -0.51
N TYR A 313 9.46 -0.21 -1.02
CA TYR A 313 9.78 0.21 -2.38
C TYR A 313 9.82 1.73 -2.52
N ASN A 314 10.62 2.25 -3.46
CA ASN A 314 10.52 3.64 -3.89
C ASN A 314 9.52 3.80 -5.04
N SER A 315 8.78 4.90 -5.08
CA SER A 315 7.91 5.29 -6.22
C SER A 315 8.76 5.95 -7.30
N LEU A 316 8.69 5.47 -8.55
CA LEU A 316 9.38 6.10 -9.69
C LEU A 316 8.48 7.07 -10.45
N SER A 317 7.17 6.87 -10.38
CA SER A 317 6.17 7.79 -10.91
C SER A 317 5.04 8.01 -9.90
N GLU A 318 4.33 9.13 -10.02
CA GLU A 318 3.24 9.51 -9.11
C GLU A 318 2.03 8.57 -9.21
N ASN A 319 1.88 7.87 -10.34
CA ASN A 319 0.70 7.09 -10.68
C ASN A 319 0.87 5.59 -10.45
N GLU A 320 1.82 5.18 -9.60
CA GLU A 320 2.08 3.78 -9.31
C GLU A 320 1.13 3.23 -8.25
N VAL A 321 0.47 2.13 -8.60
CA VAL A 321 -0.42 1.39 -7.71
C VAL A 321 0.17 0.03 -7.39
N PHE A 322 0.38 -0.20 -6.09
CA PHE A 322 0.90 -1.46 -5.56
C PHE A 322 0.12 -1.88 -4.31
N GLU A 323 -0.82 -2.79 -4.50
CA GLU A 323 -1.82 -3.21 -3.52
C GLU A 323 -1.66 -4.68 -3.10
N ALA A 324 -2.38 -5.08 -2.05
CA ALA A 324 -2.45 -6.47 -1.57
C ALA A 324 -2.78 -7.46 -2.70
N ARG A 325 -3.65 -7.08 -3.64
CA ARG A 325 -4.03 -7.90 -4.81
C ARG A 325 -2.84 -8.22 -5.71
N HIS A 326 -1.92 -7.27 -5.90
CA HIS A 326 -0.72 -7.47 -6.74
C HIS A 326 0.26 -8.43 -6.07
N ILE A 327 0.43 -8.30 -4.75
CA ILE A 327 1.31 -9.18 -3.99
C ILE A 327 0.74 -10.60 -3.93
N LEU A 328 -0.57 -10.72 -3.70
CA LEU A 328 -1.24 -12.02 -3.68
C LEU A 328 -1.20 -12.71 -5.04
N ALA A 329 -1.39 -11.97 -6.14
CA ALA A 329 -1.27 -12.50 -7.50
C ALA A 329 0.14 -13.05 -7.75
N ALA A 330 1.19 -12.33 -7.37
CA ALA A 330 2.58 -12.77 -7.51
C ALA A 330 2.88 -14.04 -6.69
N ILE A 331 2.34 -14.13 -5.47
CA ILE A 331 2.50 -15.34 -4.64
C ILE A 331 1.74 -16.52 -5.28
N ARG A 332 0.54 -16.28 -5.82
CA ARG A 332 -0.30 -17.29 -6.46
C ARG A 332 0.28 -17.87 -7.76
N THR A 333 1.19 -17.14 -8.42
CA THR A 333 1.98 -17.67 -9.53
C THR A 333 2.78 -18.92 -9.12
N TYR A 334 3.26 -18.97 -7.87
CA TYR A 334 4.09 -20.06 -7.36
C TYR A 334 3.35 -21.01 -6.41
N ILE A 335 2.34 -20.52 -5.69
CA ILE A 335 1.59 -21.28 -4.69
C ILE A 335 0.10 -20.96 -4.82
N SER A 336 -0.66 -21.87 -5.41
CA SER A 336 -2.07 -21.67 -5.77
C SER A 336 -2.97 -21.44 -4.54
N ASP A 337 -2.70 -22.14 -3.44
CA ASP A 337 -3.55 -22.19 -2.24
C ASP A 337 -3.11 -21.19 -1.17
N VAL A 338 -3.14 -19.89 -1.47
CA VAL A 338 -2.73 -18.84 -0.52
C VAL A 338 -3.82 -17.80 -0.32
N GLN A 339 -4.01 -17.44 0.96
CA GLN A 339 -4.90 -16.37 1.42
C GLN A 339 -4.17 -15.41 2.37
N ILE A 340 -4.64 -14.15 2.39
CA ILE A 340 -4.16 -13.11 3.30
C ILE A 340 -4.89 -13.25 4.64
N VAL A 341 -4.14 -13.19 5.74
CA VAL A 341 -4.72 -13.21 7.08
C VAL A 341 -5.54 -11.92 7.29
N PRO A 342 -6.80 -12.00 7.77
CA PRO A 342 -7.62 -10.82 8.03
C PRO A 342 -6.92 -9.79 8.91
N ASN A 343 -7.12 -8.50 8.61
CA ASN A 343 -6.53 -7.36 9.33
C ASN A 343 -4.98 -7.32 9.34
N SER A 344 -4.29 -8.14 8.53
CA SER A 344 -2.82 -8.15 8.49
C SER A 344 -2.21 -7.17 7.49
N TYR A 345 -2.98 -6.73 6.48
CA TYR A 345 -2.48 -5.82 5.45
C TYR A 345 -2.37 -4.39 5.97
N ILE A 346 -1.15 -3.87 6.03
CA ILE A 346 -0.83 -2.53 6.52
C ILE A 346 0.07 -1.83 5.51
N VAL A 347 -0.38 -0.67 5.04
CA VAL A 347 0.36 0.16 4.08
C VAL A 347 0.72 1.50 4.71
N ASP A 348 1.95 1.93 4.50
CA ASP A 348 2.42 3.27 4.86
C ASP A 348 2.38 4.19 3.63
N ASN A 349 1.30 4.98 3.51
CA ASN A 349 1.02 5.89 2.38
C ASN A 349 1.26 7.36 2.76
N ARG A 350 2.42 7.71 3.31
CA ARG A 350 2.75 9.12 3.57
C ARG A 350 2.88 9.86 2.23
N LYS A 351 2.09 10.92 2.05
CA LYS A 351 2.04 11.72 0.81
C LYS A 351 3.40 12.30 0.42
N ASP A 352 4.24 12.62 1.39
CA ASP A 352 5.56 13.25 1.17
C ASP A 352 6.72 12.24 1.05
N ALA A 353 6.44 10.94 1.07
CA ALA A 353 7.49 9.93 1.05
C ALA A 353 7.61 9.26 -0.32
N GLN A 354 8.74 9.49 -1.00
CA GLN A 354 9.18 8.67 -2.15
C GLN A 354 9.29 7.18 -1.78
N VAL A 355 9.39 6.84 -0.49
CA VAL A 355 9.49 5.47 0.01
C VAL A 355 8.17 5.02 0.65
N ARG A 356 7.64 3.91 0.13
CA ARG A 356 6.45 3.23 0.64
C ARG A 356 6.86 1.90 1.28
N THR A 357 6.15 1.50 2.34
CA THR A 357 6.32 0.18 2.94
C THR A 357 4.96 -0.48 3.12
N CYS A 358 4.87 -1.77 2.82
CA CYS A 358 3.69 -2.57 3.11
C CYS A 358 4.07 -3.82 3.91
N TYR A 359 3.09 -4.29 4.69
CA TYR A 359 3.16 -5.52 5.46
C TYR A 359 1.89 -6.32 5.22
N LEU A 360 2.02 -7.63 5.09
CA LEU A 360 0.89 -8.56 5.09
C LEU A 360 1.32 -9.92 5.61
N GLU A 361 0.35 -10.70 6.08
CA GLU A 361 0.58 -12.09 6.48
C GLU A 361 -0.20 -13.03 5.57
N ILE A 362 0.43 -14.14 5.22
CA ILE A 362 -0.17 -15.19 4.41
C ILE A 362 -0.23 -16.52 5.15
N THR A 363 -1.27 -17.28 4.83
CA THR A 363 -1.47 -18.67 5.23
C THR A 363 -2.07 -19.45 4.08
N ASN A 364 -2.00 -20.78 4.14
CA ASN A 364 -2.63 -21.62 3.14
C ASN A 364 -4.16 -21.55 3.29
N THR A 365 -4.94 -21.83 2.24
CA THR A 365 -6.41 -21.87 2.28
C THR A 365 -6.93 -22.80 3.38
N ASN A 366 -6.18 -23.87 3.67
CA ASN A 366 -6.47 -24.82 4.75
C ASN A 366 -5.95 -24.40 6.15
N GLN A 367 -5.55 -23.13 6.32
CA GLN A 367 -4.88 -22.59 7.53
C GLN A 367 -3.60 -23.32 7.95
N LYS A 368 -3.07 -24.21 7.10
CA LYS A 368 -1.80 -24.88 7.31
C LYS A 368 -0.62 -23.92 7.10
N PRO A 369 0.47 -24.08 7.87
CA PRO A 369 1.70 -23.34 7.60
C PRO A 369 2.28 -23.67 6.24
N LEU A 370 2.89 -22.68 5.61
CA LEU A 370 3.71 -22.86 4.42
C LEU A 370 4.93 -23.73 4.75
N THR A 371 5.27 -24.63 3.84
CA THR A 371 6.42 -25.52 3.95
C THR A 371 7.74 -24.75 3.77
N PRO A 372 8.86 -25.25 4.32
CA PRO A 372 10.17 -24.61 4.12
C PRO A 372 10.58 -24.50 2.65
N GLN A 373 10.19 -25.46 1.81
CA GLN A 373 10.49 -25.46 0.37
C GLN A 373 9.72 -24.34 -0.35
N GLU A 374 8.44 -24.16 -0.04
CA GLU A 374 7.64 -23.03 -0.54
C GLU A 374 8.24 -21.69 -0.13
N ILE A 375 8.67 -21.55 1.14
CA ILE A 375 9.30 -20.32 1.63
C ILE A 375 10.63 -20.05 0.89
N ALA A 376 11.42 -21.08 0.61
CA ALA A 376 12.66 -20.93 -0.16
C ALA A 376 12.39 -20.52 -1.62
N LEU A 377 11.35 -21.09 -2.24
CA LEU A 377 10.92 -20.73 -3.59
C LEU A 377 10.50 -19.25 -3.65
N LEU A 378 9.65 -18.80 -2.73
CA LEU A 378 9.21 -17.42 -2.63
C LEU A 378 10.40 -16.48 -2.42
N ARG A 379 11.35 -16.81 -1.55
CA ARG A 379 12.55 -15.98 -1.30
C ARG A 379 13.39 -15.73 -2.55
N ASN A 380 13.48 -16.72 -3.44
CA ASN A 380 14.29 -16.62 -4.66
C ASN A 380 13.55 -15.95 -5.81
N LYS A 381 12.23 -16.13 -5.91
CA LYS A 381 11.45 -15.73 -7.07
C LYS A 381 10.67 -14.41 -6.89
N LEU A 382 10.09 -14.15 -5.71
CA LEU A 382 9.31 -12.92 -5.47
C LEU A 382 10.09 -11.61 -5.74
N PRO A 383 11.37 -11.49 -5.34
CA PRO A 383 12.13 -10.25 -5.59
C PRO A 383 12.25 -9.90 -7.08
N LYS A 384 12.18 -10.90 -7.97
CA LYS A 384 12.25 -10.71 -9.42
C LYS A 384 10.88 -10.43 -10.04
N GLU A 385 9.81 -11.01 -9.49
CA GLU A 385 8.46 -10.86 -10.03
C GLU A 385 7.73 -9.60 -9.54
N LEU A 386 7.85 -9.22 -8.27
CA LEU A 386 7.10 -8.08 -7.73
C LEU A 386 7.35 -6.75 -8.47
N PRO A 387 8.57 -6.41 -8.93
CA PRO A 387 8.79 -5.19 -9.71
C PRO A 387 7.97 -5.11 -10.99
N SER A 388 7.64 -6.24 -11.64
CA SER A 388 6.83 -6.25 -12.87
C SER A 388 5.31 -6.23 -12.60
N ARG A 389 4.89 -6.26 -11.33
CA ARG A 389 3.47 -6.24 -10.91
C ARG A 389 3.00 -4.87 -10.43
N ILE A 390 3.86 -3.85 -10.50
CA ILE A 390 3.48 -2.48 -10.16
C ILE A 390 2.68 -1.91 -11.34
N GLU A 391 1.42 -1.56 -11.09
CA GLU A 391 0.58 -0.93 -12.10
C GLU A 391 0.95 0.55 -12.23
N SER A 392 1.11 1.04 -13.47
CA SER A 392 1.23 2.47 -13.75
C SER A 392 -0.06 2.96 -14.38
N ILE A 393 -0.77 3.85 -13.69
CA ILE A 393 -1.98 4.48 -14.21
C ILE A 393 -1.56 5.61 -15.15
N SER A 394 -1.80 5.46 -16.44
CA SER A 394 -1.70 6.59 -17.37
C SER A 394 -2.95 7.46 -17.24
N HIS A 395 -2.75 8.74 -16.91
CA HIS A 395 -3.82 9.73 -17.02
C HIS A 395 -4.22 9.86 -18.49
N HIS A 396 -5.51 9.97 -18.78
CA HIS A 396 -5.97 10.25 -20.14
C HIS A 396 -5.47 11.62 -20.56
N LEU A 397 -4.57 11.65 -21.53
CA LEU A 397 -4.31 12.87 -22.28
C LEU A 397 -5.60 13.24 -22.99
N PHE A 398 -6.09 14.46 -22.78
CA PHE A 398 -7.25 15.00 -23.48
C PHE A 398 -6.84 15.31 -24.92
N VAL A 399 -6.78 14.28 -25.77
CA VAL A 399 -6.48 14.43 -27.20
C VAL A 399 -7.81 14.65 -27.90
N HIS A 400 -8.02 15.84 -28.48
CA HIS A 400 -9.16 16.07 -29.36
C HIS A 400 -9.04 15.17 -30.60
N ARG A 401 -10.18 14.63 -31.08
CA ARG A 401 -10.21 13.84 -32.32
C ARG A 401 -9.58 14.65 -33.45
N ASN A 402 -8.54 14.09 -34.08
CA ASN A 402 -7.92 14.69 -35.25
C ASN A 402 -8.81 14.47 -36.48
N GLU A 403 -9.72 15.41 -36.75
CA GLU A 403 -10.65 15.37 -37.88
C GLU A 403 -9.93 15.24 -39.25
N GLU A 404 -8.72 15.78 -39.38
CA GLU A 404 -7.93 15.64 -40.61
C GLU A 404 -7.49 14.19 -40.83
N GLU A 405 -7.07 13.51 -39.77
CA GLU A 405 -6.66 12.11 -39.83
C GLU A 405 -7.87 11.20 -40.12
N VAL A 406 -9.01 11.47 -39.48
CA VAL A 406 -10.27 10.76 -39.76
C VAL A 406 -10.66 10.94 -41.23
N MET A 407 -10.62 12.17 -41.76
CA MET A 407 -10.93 12.44 -43.17
C MET A 407 -9.94 11.76 -44.12
N ARG A 408 -8.63 11.78 -43.79
CA ARG A 408 -7.59 11.08 -44.56
C ARG A 408 -7.87 9.58 -44.62
N ASN A 409 -8.20 8.96 -43.49
CA ASN A 409 -8.53 7.54 -43.41
C ASN A 409 -9.80 7.19 -44.20
N ILE A 410 -10.83 8.04 -44.12
CA ILE A 410 -12.05 7.90 -44.94
C ILE A 410 -11.72 7.93 -46.44
N LEU A 411 -10.89 8.87 -46.89
CA LEU A 411 -10.47 8.98 -48.29
C LEU A 411 -9.65 7.77 -48.75
N VAL A 412 -8.78 7.25 -47.87
CA VAL A 412 -8.00 6.03 -48.13
C VAL A 412 -8.93 4.83 -48.32
N LEU A 413 -9.90 4.63 -47.42
CA LEU A 413 -10.89 3.54 -47.55
C LEU A 413 -11.76 3.72 -48.80
N SER A 414 -12.09 4.96 -49.17
CA SER A 414 -12.91 5.22 -50.36
C SER A 414 -12.22 4.79 -51.65
N LYS A 415 -10.89 4.88 -51.71
CA LYS A 415 -10.09 4.38 -52.84
C LYS A 415 -10.08 2.85 -52.95
N GLN A 416 -10.39 2.13 -51.87
CA GLN A 416 -10.43 0.66 -51.86
C GLN A 416 -11.73 0.09 -52.41
N LEU A 417 -12.87 0.80 -52.27
CA LEU A 417 -14.16 0.40 -52.83
C LEU A 417 -14.26 0.81 -54.32
N LYS A 418 -13.90 -0.12 -55.23
CA LYS A 418 -13.88 0.09 -56.69
C LYS A 418 -15.00 -0.65 -57.43
N PHE A 419 -15.57 -1.70 -56.83
CA PHE A 419 -16.61 -2.53 -57.43
C PHE A 419 -17.84 -2.64 -56.53
N VAL A 420 -19.01 -2.91 -57.12
CA VAL A 420 -20.30 -3.02 -56.39
C VAL A 420 -20.33 -4.25 -55.46
N ARG A 421 -19.48 -5.25 -55.75
CA ARG A 421 -19.33 -6.48 -54.95
C ARG A 421 -18.29 -6.34 -53.85
N ASP A 422 -17.59 -5.21 -53.74
CA ASP A 422 -16.59 -5.04 -52.70
C ASP A 422 -17.25 -5.05 -51.32
N ILE A 423 -16.63 -5.80 -50.41
CA ILE A 423 -17.02 -5.88 -49.01
C ILE A 423 -16.67 -4.57 -48.28
N PRO A 424 -17.44 -4.21 -47.23
CA PRO A 424 -17.13 -3.07 -46.37
C PRO A 424 -15.68 -3.07 -45.89
N GLN A 425 -15.09 -1.89 -45.79
CA GLN A 425 -13.72 -1.69 -45.31
C GLN A 425 -13.77 -0.98 -43.96
N VAL A 426 -12.95 -1.42 -43.01
CA VAL A 426 -12.89 -0.81 -41.68
C VAL A 426 -11.45 -0.47 -41.28
N ILE A 427 -11.31 0.65 -40.58
CA ILE A 427 -10.13 0.99 -39.78
C ILE A 427 -10.58 1.05 -38.33
N ILE A 428 -9.90 0.30 -37.47
CA ILE A 428 -10.08 0.39 -36.02
C ILE A 428 -8.82 1.03 -35.45
N ASN A 429 -8.98 2.06 -34.62
CA ASN A 429 -7.90 2.69 -33.90
C ASN A 429 -8.21 2.67 -32.41
N PHE A 430 -7.24 2.31 -31.59
CA PHE A 430 -7.35 2.49 -30.15
C PHE A 430 -7.27 3.98 -29.82
N ASP A 431 -8.20 4.49 -29.02
CA ASP A 431 -8.29 5.91 -28.67
C ASP A 431 -7.83 6.15 -27.23
N LYS A 432 -8.53 5.54 -26.25
CA LYS A 432 -8.29 5.78 -24.82
C LYS A 432 -8.77 4.60 -23.95
N GLN A 433 -8.38 4.60 -22.68
CA GLN A 433 -8.67 3.52 -21.72
C GLN A 433 -9.17 4.01 -20.36
N THR A 434 -10.47 4.13 -20.11
CA THR A 434 -10.97 4.47 -18.76
C THR A 434 -10.63 3.42 -17.69
N GLU A 435 -11.00 3.68 -16.43
CA GLU A 435 -10.79 2.73 -15.31
C GLU A 435 -11.33 1.32 -15.62
N SER A 436 -12.49 1.23 -16.27
CA SER A 436 -13.21 -0.02 -16.55
C SER A 436 -13.41 -0.35 -18.03
N THR A 437 -13.15 0.58 -18.97
CA THR A 437 -13.43 0.34 -20.40
C THR A 437 -12.32 0.79 -21.33
N LEU A 438 -12.10 0.04 -22.41
CA LEU A 438 -11.23 0.42 -23.53
C LEU A 438 -12.09 0.99 -24.66
N CYS A 439 -11.65 2.11 -25.24
CA CYS A 439 -12.38 2.85 -26.27
C CYS A 439 -11.64 2.76 -27.61
N PHE A 440 -12.35 2.34 -28.65
CA PHE A 440 -11.85 2.25 -30.02
C PHE A 440 -12.63 3.18 -30.94
N THR A 441 -11.93 3.96 -31.76
CA THR A 441 -12.54 4.67 -32.87
C THR A 441 -12.60 3.75 -34.09
N VAL A 442 -13.81 3.55 -34.60
CA VAL A 442 -14.10 2.69 -35.76
C VAL A 442 -14.52 3.58 -36.93
N ILE A 443 -13.78 3.49 -38.04
CA ILE A 443 -14.12 4.13 -39.31
C ILE A 443 -14.53 3.02 -40.29
N LEU A 444 -15.83 2.89 -40.52
CA LEU A 444 -16.40 1.90 -41.43
C LEU A 444 -16.86 2.57 -42.73
N LEU A 445 -16.42 2.05 -43.86
CA LEU A 445 -16.87 2.47 -45.17
C LEU A 445 -17.61 1.34 -45.89
N ARG A 446 -18.84 1.61 -46.33
CA ARG A 446 -19.67 0.65 -47.08
C ARG A 446 -20.40 1.29 -48.25
N LEU A 447 -20.87 0.46 -49.18
CA LEU A 447 -21.74 0.87 -50.29
C LEU A 447 -23.20 0.68 -49.89
N ILE A 448 -24.01 1.73 -50.04
CA ILE A 448 -25.45 1.65 -49.81
C ILE A 448 -26.11 1.04 -51.06
N LYS A 449 -26.79 -0.10 -50.85
CA LYS A 449 -27.65 -0.78 -51.82
C LYS A 449 -29.13 -0.46 -51.49
N PRO A 450 -30.07 -0.72 -52.43
CA PRO A 450 -31.49 -0.42 -52.21
C PRO A 450 -32.07 -1.04 -50.93
N ASP A 451 -31.59 -2.23 -50.55
CA ASP A 451 -32.05 -2.97 -49.35
C ASP A 451 -31.15 -2.75 -48.12
N SER A 452 -30.25 -1.77 -48.15
CA SER A 452 -29.30 -1.55 -47.05
C SER A 452 -29.95 -0.89 -45.85
N ILE A 453 -29.88 -1.57 -44.70
CA ILE A 453 -30.34 -1.04 -43.42
C ILE A 453 -29.32 0.00 -42.91
N PRO A 454 -29.77 1.18 -42.43
CA PRO A 454 -28.90 2.15 -41.77
C PRO A 454 -28.16 1.51 -40.59
N LEU A 455 -26.84 1.72 -40.50
CA LEU A 455 -26.01 1.03 -39.52
C LEU A 455 -26.44 1.38 -38.07
N ARG A 456 -26.90 2.61 -37.81
CA ARG A 456 -27.52 2.99 -36.53
C ARG A 456 -28.67 2.07 -36.08
N GLN A 457 -29.46 1.53 -37.01
CA GLN A 457 -30.54 0.60 -36.67
C GLN A 457 -30.03 -0.82 -36.42
N LEU A 458 -28.94 -1.24 -37.08
CA LEU A 458 -28.28 -2.51 -36.82
C LEU A 458 -27.61 -2.52 -35.44
N LEU A 459 -26.96 -1.41 -35.08
CA LEU A 459 -26.31 -1.24 -33.77
C LEU A 459 -27.31 -1.31 -32.61
N ASN A 460 -28.55 -0.84 -32.79
CA ASN A 460 -29.56 -0.84 -31.72
C ASN A 460 -30.30 -2.18 -31.55
N LYS A 461 -30.15 -3.13 -32.49
CA LYS A 461 -30.90 -4.40 -32.51
C LYS A 461 -30.17 -5.57 -31.85
N GLY A 462 -28.88 -5.45 -31.56
CA GLY A 462 -28.08 -6.53 -30.96
C GLY A 462 -28.15 -6.56 -29.43
N GLU A 463 -28.12 -7.75 -28.84
CA GLU A 463 -27.69 -7.96 -27.44
C GLU A 463 -26.20 -7.62 -27.33
N ASN A 464 -25.87 -6.33 -27.36
CA ASN A 464 -24.49 -5.92 -27.50
C ASN A 464 -23.77 -6.00 -26.16
N ARG A 465 -22.72 -6.81 -26.10
CA ARG A 465 -21.67 -6.75 -25.05
C ARG A 465 -20.83 -5.45 -25.13
N PHE A 466 -21.20 -4.53 -26.02
CA PHE A 466 -20.43 -3.36 -26.42
C PHE A 466 -21.34 -2.13 -26.45
N THR A 467 -20.78 -0.97 -26.10
CA THR A 467 -21.51 0.31 -26.15
C THR A 467 -20.95 1.21 -27.25
N PHE A 468 -21.85 1.87 -27.99
CA PHE A 468 -21.54 2.66 -29.17
C PHE A 468 -21.80 4.16 -28.90
N PHE A 469 -20.85 5.04 -29.25
CA PHE A 469 -20.94 6.49 -29.02
C PHE A 469 -20.46 7.31 -30.24
N ASP A 470 -20.76 8.61 -30.26
CA ASP A 470 -20.24 9.61 -31.21
C ASP A 470 -20.31 9.19 -32.69
N TYR A 471 -21.53 8.94 -33.14
CA TYR A 471 -21.85 8.40 -34.46
C TYR A 471 -21.97 9.52 -35.50
N ASP A 472 -21.00 9.59 -36.41
CA ASP A 472 -20.98 10.51 -37.56
C ASP A 472 -21.13 9.73 -38.88
N VAL A 473 -21.92 10.25 -39.81
CA VAL A 473 -22.18 9.65 -41.12
C VAL A 473 -21.86 10.64 -42.22
N LYS A 474 -20.95 10.26 -43.13
CA LYS A 474 -20.56 11.08 -44.27
C LYS A 474 -20.70 10.30 -45.57
N ILE A 475 -21.21 10.95 -46.62
CA ILE A 475 -21.25 10.37 -47.97
C ILE A 475 -20.01 10.81 -48.73
N VAL A 476 -19.20 9.86 -49.20
CA VAL A 476 -17.85 10.08 -49.73
C VAL A 476 -17.80 9.73 -51.22
N GLY A 477 -18.71 10.35 -51.96
CA GLY A 477 -18.90 10.17 -53.40
C GLY A 477 -19.72 8.93 -53.78
N ASN A 478 -19.90 8.74 -55.10
CA ASN A 478 -20.75 7.70 -55.66
C ASN A 478 -19.95 6.75 -56.54
N LEU A 479 -20.15 5.45 -56.35
CA LEU A 479 -19.65 4.43 -57.26
C LEU A 479 -20.59 4.30 -58.46
N ARG A 480 -20.01 4.39 -59.67
CA ARG A 480 -20.75 4.36 -60.96
C ARG A 480 -21.94 5.33 -61.01
N LYS A 481 -21.84 6.46 -60.30
CA LYS A 481 -22.90 7.48 -60.15
C LYS A 481 -24.24 6.97 -59.55
N LYS A 482 -24.32 5.71 -59.09
CA LYS A 482 -25.57 5.08 -58.61
C LYS A 482 -25.52 4.65 -57.14
N TYR A 483 -24.37 4.18 -56.66
CA TYR A 483 -24.25 3.61 -55.31
C TYR A 483 -23.43 4.55 -54.42
N PRO A 484 -24.03 5.23 -53.42
CA PRO A 484 -23.28 6.13 -52.55
C PRO A 484 -22.37 5.33 -51.61
N LYS A 485 -21.17 5.88 -51.38
CA LYS A 485 -20.22 5.36 -50.38
C LYS A 485 -20.51 6.06 -49.04
N GLU A 486 -20.95 5.30 -48.06
CA GLU A 486 -21.26 5.78 -46.72
C GLU A 486 -20.09 5.47 -45.78
N ALA A 487 -19.50 6.52 -45.21
CA ALA A 487 -18.54 6.44 -44.11
C ALA A 487 -19.29 6.62 -42.79
N ASN A 488 -19.08 5.70 -41.87
CA ASN A 488 -19.59 5.76 -40.50
C ASN A 488 -18.38 5.83 -39.57
N VAL A 489 -18.34 6.86 -38.73
CA VAL A 489 -17.31 7.01 -37.70
C VAL A 489 -18.00 6.91 -36.36
N PHE A 490 -17.58 5.99 -35.51
CA PHE A 490 -18.18 5.80 -34.19
C PHE A 490 -17.17 5.26 -33.19
N GLU A 491 -17.42 5.53 -31.92
CA GLU A 491 -16.66 4.95 -30.81
C GLU A 491 -17.31 3.65 -30.36
N MET A 492 -16.49 2.64 -30.10
CA MET A 492 -16.91 1.36 -29.56
C MET A 492 -16.16 1.09 -28.26
N ARG A 493 -16.89 0.84 -27.17
CA ARG A 493 -16.30 0.55 -25.85
C ARG A 493 -16.46 -0.91 -25.48
N VAL A 494 -15.38 -1.47 -24.95
CA VAL A 494 -15.28 -2.86 -24.48
C VAL A 494 -14.88 -2.88 -23.00
N ASP A 495 -15.34 -3.88 -22.25
CA ASP A 495 -14.93 -4.06 -20.84
C ASP A 495 -13.44 -4.40 -20.76
N LYS A 496 -12.68 -3.57 -20.04
CA LYS A 496 -11.23 -3.73 -19.86
C LYS A 496 -10.88 -5.03 -19.15
N HIS A 497 -11.67 -5.48 -18.19
CA HIS A 497 -11.34 -6.61 -17.33
C HIS A 497 -11.23 -7.93 -18.09
N LEU A 498 -11.94 -8.06 -19.21
CA LEU A 498 -11.91 -9.25 -20.08
C LEU A 498 -10.59 -9.40 -20.86
N TYR A 499 -9.81 -8.33 -20.96
CA TYR A 499 -8.57 -8.26 -21.73
C TYR A 499 -7.35 -7.98 -20.85
N LEU A 500 -7.50 -8.06 -19.53
CA LEU A 500 -6.36 -8.01 -18.62
C LEU A 500 -5.55 -9.31 -18.70
N ARG A 501 -4.24 -9.15 -18.76
CA ARG A 501 -3.27 -10.24 -18.68
C ARG A 501 -2.98 -10.59 -17.23
N GLY A 502 -2.25 -11.68 -17.04
CA GLY A 502 -1.89 -12.16 -15.70
C GLY A 502 -1.19 -11.10 -14.85
N ASP A 503 -0.44 -10.18 -15.46
CA ASP A 503 0.30 -9.05 -14.87
C ASP A 503 -0.47 -7.72 -14.81
N ASN A 504 -1.78 -7.75 -15.10
CA ASN A 504 -2.66 -6.58 -15.19
C ASN A 504 -2.34 -5.60 -16.33
N SER A 505 -1.47 -5.97 -17.28
CA SER A 505 -1.37 -5.25 -18.55
C SER A 505 -2.57 -5.56 -19.46
N ILE A 506 -2.85 -4.70 -20.45
CA ILE A 506 -4.02 -4.84 -21.33
C ILE A 506 -3.61 -5.44 -22.67
N ASP A 507 -4.32 -6.49 -23.08
CA ASP A 507 -4.20 -7.07 -24.41
C ASP A 507 -5.08 -6.33 -25.44
N LEU A 508 -4.51 -5.26 -26.01
CA LEU A 508 -5.20 -4.44 -27.02
C LEU A 508 -5.52 -5.22 -28.31
N TYR A 509 -4.74 -6.25 -28.63
CA TYR A 509 -4.98 -7.07 -29.81
C TYR A 509 -6.23 -7.93 -29.63
N ARG A 510 -6.31 -8.65 -28.52
CA ARG A 510 -7.50 -9.46 -28.18
C ARG A 510 -8.75 -8.59 -28.08
N ALA A 511 -8.63 -7.39 -27.50
CA ALA A 511 -9.70 -6.41 -27.47
C ALA A 511 -10.13 -5.99 -28.88
N ARG A 512 -9.18 -5.64 -29.76
CA ARG A 512 -9.45 -5.31 -31.17
C ARG A 512 -10.09 -6.46 -31.94
N GLN A 513 -9.66 -7.70 -31.75
CA GLN A 513 -10.25 -8.86 -32.40
C GLN A 513 -11.72 -9.06 -31.97
N ALA A 514 -12.03 -8.82 -30.70
CA ALA A 514 -13.41 -8.80 -30.23
C ALA A 514 -14.23 -7.66 -30.89
N VAL A 515 -13.62 -6.49 -31.10
CA VAL A 515 -14.24 -5.39 -31.86
C VAL A 515 -14.55 -5.82 -33.30
N MET A 516 -13.57 -6.42 -33.99
CA MET A 516 -13.75 -6.93 -35.36
C MET A 516 -14.82 -8.02 -35.44
N GLY A 517 -14.81 -8.98 -34.51
CA GLY A 517 -15.80 -10.06 -34.44
C GLY A 517 -17.22 -9.50 -34.33
N GLN A 518 -17.44 -8.54 -33.43
CA GLN A 518 -18.74 -7.90 -33.29
C GLN A 518 -19.18 -7.16 -34.56
N LEU A 519 -18.26 -6.48 -35.25
CA LEU A 519 -18.58 -5.80 -36.51
C LEU A 519 -18.95 -6.80 -37.61
N ALA A 520 -18.26 -7.94 -37.64
CA ALA A 520 -18.56 -9.03 -38.57
C ALA A 520 -19.93 -9.66 -38.29
N ASP A 521 -20.28 -9.86 -37.01
CA ASP A 521 -21.58 -10.38 -36.61
C ASP A 521 -22.73 -9.44 -36.98
N LEU A 522 -22.51 -8.11 -36.90
CA LEU A 522 -23.53 -7.10 -37.16
C LEU A 522 -23.75 -6.80 -38.66
N ILE A 523 -22.67 -6.80 -39.45
CA ILE A 523 -22.69 -6.29 -40.84
C ILE A 523 -22.42 -7.40 -41.86
N GLY A 524 -21.95 -8.57 -41.42
CA GLY A 524 -21.42 -9.63 -42.27
C GLY A 524 -19.92 -9.44 -42.54
N GLU A 525 -19.41 -10.00 -43.63
CA GLU A 525 -17.98 -9.98 -43.94
C GLU A 525 -17.43 -8.54 -44.10
N VAL A 526 -16.46 -8.16 -43.26
CA VAL A 526 -15.79 -6.84 -43.29
C VAL A 526 -14.28 -7.03 -43.42
N ARG A 527 -13.62 -6.21 -44.25
CA ARG A 527 -12.16 -6.21 -44.38
C ARG A 527 -11.51 -5.20 -43.43
N ASP A 528 -10.64 -5.69 -42.55
CA ASP A 528 -9.80 -4.83 -41.71
C ASP A 528 -8.60 -4.29 -42.54
N TYR A 529 -8.62 -3.00 -42.82
CA TYR A 529 -7.60 -2.34 -43.64
C TYR A 529 -6.25 -2.23 -42.94
N ASN A 530 -6.24 -1.94 -41.63
CA ASN A 530 -5.01 -1.88 -40.83
C ASN A 530 -4.72 -3.18 -40.05
N GLY A 531 -5.64 -4.15 -40.07
CA GLY A 531 -5.51 -5.43 -39.36
C GLY A 531 -4.48 -6.37 -39.94
N GLY A 532 -4.21 -6.34 -41.26
CA GLY A 532 -3.28 -7.28 -41.88
C GLY A 532 -1.84 -7.17 -41.37
N MET A 533 -1.37 -5.95 -41.09
CA MET A 533 -0.04 -5.73 -40.49
C MET A 533 -0.02 -6.17 -39.02
N ILE A 534 -1.08 -5.89 -38.27
CA ILE A 534 -1.19 -6.25 -36.85
C ILE A 534 -1.31 -7.77 -36.68
N SER A 535 -2.05 -8.46 -37.56
CA SER A 535 -2.15 -9.94 -37.59
C SER A 535 -0.78 -10.54 -37.83
N LYS A 536 -0.03 -10.06 -38.83
CA LYS A 536 1.33 -10.54 -39.11
C LYS A 536 2.30 -10.30 -37.96
N GLN A 537 2.19 -9.15 -37.26
CA GLN A 537 2.99 -8.88 -36.06
C GLN A 537 2.66 -9.88 -34.94
N SER A 538 1.37 -10.19 -34.75
CA SER A 538 0.92 -11.17 -33.75
C SER A 538 1.38 -12.58 -34.10
N GLU A 539 1.25 -13.00 -35.36
CA GLU A 539 1.74 -14.29 -35.86
C GLU A 539 3.25 -14.43 -35.63
N ALA A 540 4.03 -13.39 -35.97
CA ALA A 540 5.48 -13.38 -35.74
C ALA A 540 5.83 -13.47 -34.24
N LEU A 541 5.08 -12.80 -33.37
CA LEU A 541 5.27 -12.85 -31.92
C LEU A 541 4.91 -14.23 -31.34
N GLU A 542 3.83 -14.86 -31.81
CA GLU A 542 3.43 -16.20 -31.40
C GLU A 542 4.45 -17.25 -31.86
N GLU A 543 4.96 -17.14 -33.08
CA GLU A 543 6.03 -17.99 -33.59
C GLU A 543 7.32 -17.81 -32.77
N LEU A 544 7.69 -16.56 -32.45
CA LEU A 544 8.84 -16.25 -31.60
C LEU A 544 8.69 -16.87 -30.20
N ARG A 545 7.48 -16.77 -29.63
CA ARG A 545 7.14 -17.35 -28.33
C ARG A 545 7.25 -18.86 -28.36
N ALA A 546 6.79 -19.52 -29.40
CA ALA A 546 6.90 -20.96 -29.55
C ALA A 546 8.37 -21.42 -29.61
N LEU A 547 9.20 -20.71 -30.38
CA LEU A 547 10.64 -20.99 -30.49
C LEU A 547 11.35 -20.82 -29.14
N LEU A 548 11.13 -19.71 -28.44
CA LEU A 548 11.82 -19.45 -27.16
C LEU A 548 11.33 -20.35 -26.02
N LYS A 549 10.06 -20.77 -26.03
CA LYS A 549 9.54 -21.78 -25.08
C LYS A 549 10.25 -23.13 -25.24
N SER A 550 10.57 -23.52 -26.48
CA SER A 550 11.35 -24.74 -26.73
C SER A 550 12.78 -24.67 -26.18
N GLU A 551 13.31 -23.46 -25.99
CA GLU A 551 14.64 -23.19 -25.41
C GLU A 551 14.58 -22.94 -23.88
N GLY A 552 13.43 -23.16 -23.24
CA GLY A 552 13.25 -23.07 -21.79
C GLY A 552 13.02 -21.66 -21.24
N ILE A 553 12.78 -20.67 -22.11
CA ILE A 553 12.53 -19.28 -21.73
C ILE A 553 11.02 -19.06 -21.55
N ASN A 554 10.59 -18.81 -20.30
CA ASN A 554 9.18 -18.69 -19.92
C ASN A 554 8.75 -17.27 -19.51
N ASN A 555 9.46 -16.23 -19.94
CA ASN A 555 9.12 -14.85 -19.61
C ASN A 555 8.40 -14.15 -20.78
N ASP A 556 7.10 -14.44 -20.92
CA ASP A 556 6.25 -13.89 -21.99
C ASP A 556 6.24 -12.35 -21.97
N PHE A 557 6.27 -11.71 -20.79
CA PHE A 557 6.26 -10.24 -20.68
C PHE A 557 7.53 -9.59 -21.19
N LEU A 558 8.70 -10.11 -20.79
CA LEU A 558 9.98 -9.60 -21.27
C LEU A 558 10.10 -9.73 -22.79
N LEU A 559 9.64 -10.88 -23.32
CA LEU A 559 9.62 -11.14 -24.74
C LEU A 559 8.77 -10.12 -25.52
N GLU A 560 7.56 -9.85 -25.03
CA GLU A 560 6.67 -8.87 -25.65
C GLU A 560 7.25 -7.46 -25.61
N ASN A 561 7.79 -7.02 -24.46
CA ASN A 561 8.43 -5.71 -24.35
C ASN A 561 9.60 -5.58 -25.31
N PHE A 562 10.43 -6.63 -25.44
CA PHE A 562 11.49 -6.66 -26.42
C PHE A 562 10.93 -6.52 -27.85
N PHE A 563 9.96 -7.35 -28.23
CA PHE A 563 9.41 -7.36 -29.58
C PHE A 563 8.78 -6.01 -29.96
N TYR A 564 7.97 -5.45 -29.07
CA TYR A 564 7.32 -4.14 -29.29
C TYR A 564 8.28 -2.96 -29.16
N SER A 565 9.46 -3.12 -28.55
CA SER A 565 10.51 -2.08 -28.54
C SER A 565 11.23 -1.91 -29.88
N THR A 566 10.94 -2.77 -30.86
CA THR A 566 11.51 -2.73 -32.21
C THR A 566 11.10 -1.46 -32.95
N VAL A 567 12.09 -0.71 -33.40
CA VAL A 567 11.95 0.50 -34.22
C VAL A 567 12.74 0.33 -35.52
N PRO A 568 12.14 0.62 -36.69
CA PRO A 568 10.74 1.01 -36.91
C PRO A 568 9.71 -0.12 -36.67
N THR A 569 8.48 0.22 -36.26
CA THR A 569 7.45 -0.76 -35.87
C THR A 569 7.03 -1.74 -36.98
N TYR A 570 7.09 -1.35 -38.25
CA TYR A 570 6.78 -2.26 -39.36
C TYR A 570 7.78 -3.41 -39.47
N MET A 571 9.02 -3.25 -38.96
CA MET A 571 10.06 -4.28 -39.01
C MET A 571 9.67 -5.53 -38.21
N GLN A 572 8.79 -5.39 -37.22
CA GLN A 572 8.20 -6.49 -36.44
C GLN A 572 7.52 -7.56 -37.32
N SER A 573 7.05 -7.17 -38.50
CA SER A 573 6.39 -8.09 -39.46
C SER A 573 7.27 -8.48 -40.65
N VAL A 574 8.42 -7.83 -40.83
CA VAL A 574 9.29 -7.97 -42.01
C VAL A 574 10.52 -8.82 -41.70
N ILE A 575 11.08 -8.67 -40.50
CA ILE A 575 12.27 -9.40 -40.09
C ILE A 575 11.91 -10.86 -39.81
N PRO A 576 12.69 -11.84 -40.32
CA PRO A 576 12.46 -13.24 -40.03
C PRO A 576 12.55 -13.55 -38.53
N VAL A 577 11.62 -14.34 -38.01
CA VAL A 577 11.48 -14.64 -36.57
C VAL A 577 12.77 -15.23 -35.95
N ASN A 578 13.52 -16.02 -36.71
CA ASN A 578 14.81 -16.56 -36.26
C ASN A 578 15.84 -15.46 -35.91
N GLN A 579 15.82 -14.31 -36.58
CA GLN A 579 16.74 -13.20 -36.27
C GLN A 579 16.37 -12.57 -34.91
N TYR A 580 15.07 -12.40 -34.63
CA TYR A 580 14.59 -11.99 -33.32
C TYR A 580 14.95 -12.99 -32.22
N ARG A 581 14.86 -14.30 -32.51
CA ARG A 581 15.27 -15.36 -31.58
C ARG A 581 16.73 -15.19 -31.16
N ILE A 582 17.64 -15.08 -32.12
CA ILE A 582 19.08 -14.94 -31.85
C ILE A 582 19.36 -13.67 -31.05
N LEU A 583 18.75 -12.54 -31.44
CA LEU A 583 18.93 -11.28 -30.73
C LEU A 583 18.44 -11.36 -29.27
N PHE A 584 17.26 -11.94 -29.06
CA PHE A 584 16.70 -12.11 -27.71
C PHE A 584 17.58 -13.00 -26.84
N LEU A 585 18.10 -14.10 -27.38
CA LEU A 585 19.01 -14.99 -26.67
C LEU A 585 20.31 -14.29 -26.25
N PHE A 586 20.90 -13.48 -27.13
CA PHE A 586 22.09 -12.71 -26.77
C PHE A 586 21.79 -11.68 -25.67
N LEU A 587 20.67 -10.97 -25.77
CA LEU A 587 20.26 -10.02 -24.73
C LEU A 587 20.01 -10.73 -23.39
N ASN A 588 19.35 -11.88 -23.39
CA ASN A 588 19.12 -12.66 -22.17
C ASN A 588 20.44 -13.21 -21.60
N ALA A 589 21.35 -13.69 -22.44
CA ALA A 589 22.67 -14.17 -22.00
C ALA A 589 23.52 -13.07 -21.36
N ILE A 590 23.52 -11.87 -21.97
CA ILE A 590 24.19 -10.68 -21.38
C ILE A 590 23.55 -10.31 -20.04
N ALA A 591 22.22 -10.36 -19.94
CA ALA A 591 21.51 -10.01 -18.72
C ALA A 591 21.71 -11.03 -17.58
N GLU A 592 21.89 -12.31 -17.91
CA GLU A 592 22.18 -13.38 -16.95
C GLU A 592 23.64 -13.37 -16.48
N ASN A 593 24.57 -13.00 -17.36
CA ASN A 593 26.00 -12.98 -17.07
C ASN A 593 26.63 -11.62 -17.43
N PRO A 594 26.29 -10.53 -16.71
CA PRO A 594 26.84 -9.22 -16.99
C PRO A 594 28.35 -9.16 -16.75
N SER A 595 29.03 -8.39 -17.60
CA SER A 595 30.47 -8.10 -17.46
C SER A 595 30.78 -7.47 -16.10
N ARG A 596 31.84 -7.95 -15.45
CA ARG A 596 32.39 -7.36 -14.22
C ARG A 596 33.52 -6.36 -14.48
N GLU A 597 34.11 -6.41 -15.67
CA GLU A 597 35.29 -5.61 -16.02
C GLU A 597 34.92 -4.30 -16.68
N HIS A 598 33.85 -4.30 -17.48
CA HIS A 598 33.39 -3.13 -18.23
C HIS A 598 31.93 -2.78 -17.85
N PRO A 599 31.55 -1.49 -17.89
CA PRO A 599 30.16 -1.05 -17.67
C PRO A 599 29.23 -1.38 -18.85
N TYR A 600 29.72 -2.14 -19.83
CA TYR A 600 28.96 -2.64 -20.95
C TYR A 600 29.46 -4.02 -21.39
N GLN A 601 28.63 -4.74 -22.15
CA GLN A 601 28.97 -5.99 -22.81
C GLN A 601 28.32 -6.04 -24.18
N ILE A 602 29.08 -6.48 -25.19
CA ILE A 602 28.61 -6.59 -26.58
C ILE A 602 28.73 -8.04 -27.01
N GLN A 603 27.65 -8.59 -27.56
CA GLN A 603 27.66 -9.83 -28.33
C GLN A 603 27.18 -9.52 -29.75
N TYR A 604 27.76 -10.16 -30.75
CA TYR A 604 27.33 -9.97 -32.13
C TYR A 604 27.55 -11.25 -32.95
N CYS A 605 26.78 -11.38 -34.02
CA CYS A 605 27.02 -12.36 -35.05
C CYS A 605 26.79 -11.76 -36.44
N ILE A 606 27.56 -12.26 -37.40
CA ILE A 606 27.42 -11.92 -38.82
C ILE A 606 26.90 -13.19 -39.52
N GLY A 607 25.64 -13.17 -39.92
CA GLY A 607 25.00 -14.25 -40.68
C GLY A 607 25.31 -14.17 -42.17
N GLU A 608 24.39 -14.64 -43.00
CA GLU A 608 24.49 -14.47 -44.46
C GLU A 608 23.92 -13.12 -44.90
N GLU A 609 22.73 -12.77 -44.42
CA GLU A 609 22.00 -11.54 -44.80
C GLU A 609 21.87 -10.51 -43.67
N PHE A 610 22.08 -10.94 -42.41
CA PHE A 610 21.85 -10.12 -41.22
C PHE A 610 23.07 -10.05 -40.32
N CYS A 611 23.35 -8.86 -39.83
CA CYS A 611 24.26 -8.61 -38.71
C CYS A 611 23.43 -8.31 -37.48
N ILE A 612 23.65 -9.08 -36.42
CA ILE A 612 22.94 -8.95 -35.15
C ILE A 612 23.93 -8.46 -34.12
N ILE A 613 23.57 -7.40 -33.40
CA ILE A 613 24.38 -6.85 -32.32
C ILE A 613 23.48 -6.72 -31.10
N ALA A 614 23.92 -7.27 -29.98
CA ALA A 614 23.27 -7.24 -28.69
C ALA A 614 24.20 -6.56 -27.69
N ILE A 615 23.69 -5.57 -26.97
CA ILE A 615 24.49 -4.77 -26.06
C ILE A 615 23.75 -4.68 -24.73
N GLY A 616 24.45 -4.90 -23.63
CA GLY A 616 23.97 -4.58 -22.28
C GLY A 616 24.86 -3.51 -21.65
N ALA A 617 24.27 -2.46 -21.11
CA ALA A 617 24.95 -1.36 -20.45
C ALA A 617 24.31 -1.04 -19.09
N VAL A 618 25.09 -0.48 -18.16
CA VAL A 618 24.62 -0.14 -16.81
C VAL A 618 23.73 1.12 -16.80
N ASP A 619 23.87 2.00 -17.80
CA ASP A 619 23.18 3.29 -17.86
C ASP A 619 22.55 3.57 -19.25
N SER A 620 21.42 4.26 -19.27
CA SER A 620 20.61 4.51 -20.47
C SER A 620 21.25 5.46 -21.48
N THR A 621 22.16 6.35 -21.05
CA THR A 621 22.88 7.30 -21.92
C THR A 621 23.71 6.59 -22.99
N PHE A 622 24.05 5.31 -22.75
CA PHE A 622 24.74 4.47 -23.72
C PHE A 622 23.99 4.39 -25.06
N LYS A 623 22.65 4.31 -25.02
CA LYS A 623 21.81 4.22 -26.23
C LYS A 623 22.01 5.43 -27.14
N GLU A 624 22.05 6.62 -26.56
CA GLU A 624 22.22 7.88 -27.30
C GLU A 624 23.62 7.97 -27.91
N ALA A 625 24.65 7.59 -27.15
CA ALA A 625 26.04 7.59 -27.63
C ALA A 625 26.24 6.66 -28.84
N VAL A 626 25.68 5.45 -28.79
CA VAL A 626 25.77 4.49 -29.90
C VAL A 626 24.90 4.90 -31.08
N ALA A 627 23.68 5.40 -30.85
CA ALA A 627 22.81 5.89 -31.91
C ALA A 627 23.49 7.01 -32.72
N LEU A 628 24.09 8.00 -32.04
CA LEU A 628 24.81 9.10 -32.70
C LEU A 628 25.99 8.61 -33.55
N ALA A 629 26.69 7.56 -33.11
CA ALA A 629 27.79 6.98 -33.87
C ALA A 629 27.29 6.20 -35.11
N ILE A 630 26.16 5.49 -34.98
CA ILE A 630 25.55 4.75 -36.09
C ILE A 630 24.96 5.69 -37.14
N ASP A 631 24.37 6.82 -36.73
CA ASP A 631 23.80 7.81 -37.65
C ASP A 631 24.86 8.37 -38.63
N GLN A 632 26.13 8.43 -38.21
CA GLN A 632 27.25 8.85 -39.07
C GLN A 632 27.52 7.89 -40.24
N LEU A 633 27.08 6.63 -40.13
CA LEU A 633 27.22 5.63 -41.20
C LEU A 633 26.18 5.81 -42.32
N ASN A 634 25.20 6.70 -42.15
CA ASN A 634 24.14 6.99 -43.13
C ASN A 634 23.44 5.72 -43.66
N ILE A 635 23.17 4.77 -42.77
CA ILE A 635 22.46 3.53 -43.11
C ILE A 635 21.00 3.89 -43.44
N ARG A 636 20.44 3.27 -44.48
CA ARG A 636 19.05 3.55 -44.86
C ARG A 636 18.10 3.00 -43.80
N ALA A 637 17.06 3.76 -43.46
CA ALA A 637 16.03 3.38 -42.49
C ALA A 637 15.42 1.96 -42.66
N PRO A 638 15.18 1.42 -43.88
CA PRO A 638 14.66 0.05 -44.02
C PRO A 638 15.70 -1.06 -43.78
N GLU A 639 16.98 -0.74 -43.68
CA GLU A 639 18.07 -1.71 -43.55
C GLU A 639 18.46 -1.95 -42.08
N LEU A 640 18.18 -0.99 -41.20
CA LEU A 640 18.54 -1.05 -39.78
C LEU A 640 17.29 -1.03 -38.89
N CYS A 641 17.26 -1.97 -37.96
CA CYS A 641 16.27 -2.06 -36.90
C CYS A 641 16.98 -2.00 -35.55
N ALA A 642 16.40 -1.25 -34.62
CA ALA A 642 16.87 -1.16 -33.24
C ALA A 642 15.78 -1.62 -32.27
N SER A 643 16.18 -2.25 -31.16
CA SER A 643 15.32 -2.61 -30.04
C SER A 643 15.98 -2.10 -28.75
N SER A 644 15.17 -1.65 -27.81
CA SER A 644 15.69 -1.20 -26.51
C SER A 644 14.75 -1.61 -25.39
N VAL A 645 15.25 -2.47 -24.51
CA VAL A 645 14.48 -3.04 -23.40
C VAL A 645 15.34 -3.02 -22.14
N ARG A 646 14.72 -2.91 -20.98
CA ARG A 646 15.41 -3.06 -19.70
C ARG A 646 15.25 -4.49 -19.22
N ILE A 647 16.36 -5.21 -19.07
CA ILE A 647 16.36 -6.60 -18.59
C ILE A 647 17.05 -6.62 -17.23
N TYR A 648 16.29 -6.95 -16.18
CA TYR A 648 16.72 -6.82 -14.79
C TYR A 648 17.22 -5.38 -14.50
N ASP A 649 18.51 -5.20 -14.21
CA ASP A 649 19.13 -3.91 -13.93
C ASP A 649 19.90 -3.32 -15.12
N LEU A 650 19.94 -4.01 -16.27
CA LEU A 650 20.71 -3.59 -17.45
C LEU A 650 19.83 -2.95 -18.52
N PHE A 651 20.36 -1.90 -19.14
CA PHE A 651 19.82 -1.34 -20.37
C PHE A 651 20.34 -2.17 -21.55
N CYS A 652 19.42 -2.90 -22.18
CA CYS A 652 19.72 -3.77 -23.29
C CYS A 652 19.31 -3.10 -24.60
N VAL A 653 20.26 -2.98 -25.53
CA VAL A 653 20.05 -2.43 -26.87
C VAL A 653 20.43 -3.48 -27.89
N GLY A 654 19.53 -3.74 -28.84
CA GLY A 654 19.74 -4.69 -29.92
C GLY A 654 19.64 -4.02 -31.28
N TYR A 655 20.55 -4.36 -32.19
CA TYR A 655 20.52 -3.92 -33.59
C TYR A 655 20.44 -5.12 -34.53
N LEU A 656 19.56 -5.02 -35.52
CA LEU A 656 19.43 -5.94 -36.64
C LEU A 656 19.68 -5.16 -37.92
N TYR A 657 20.80 -5.43 -38.57
CA TYR A 657 21.21 -4.76 -39.79
C TYR A 657 21.19 -5.74 -40.95
N ARG A 658 20.31 -5.49 -41.92
CA ARG A 658 20.29 -6.22 -43.19
C ARG A 658 21.33 -5.60 -44.12
N TYR A 659 22.28 -6.41 -44.58
CA TYR A 659 23.36 -5.92 -45.44
C TYR A 659 23.45 -6.69 -46.75
N GLU A 660 23.86 -6.00 -47.80
CA GLU A 660 24.23 -6.60 -49.09
C GLU A 660 25.74 -6.89 -49.16
N ASN A 661 26.54 -6.14 -48.39
CA ASN A 661 28.00 -6.25 -48.36
C ASN A 661 28.50 -6.44 -46.94
N LYS A 662 29.17 -7.57 -46.69
CA LYS A 662 29.72 -7.96 -45.39
C LYS A 662 30.69 -6.91 -44.81
N LYS A 663 31.41 -6.14 -45.64
CA LYS A 663 32.28 -5.06 -45.18
C LYS A 663 31.52 -3.98 -44.39
N LYS A 664 30.29 -3.66 -44.78
CA LYS A 664 29.46 -2.68 -44.06
C LYS A 664 29.01 -3.20 -42.69
N ALA A 665 28.81 -4.51 -42.55
CA ALA A 665 28.49 -5.12 -41.25
C ALA A 665 29.69 -5.04 -40.30
N GLU A 666 30.90 -5.28 -40.81
CA GLU A 666 32.14 -5.12 -40.03
C GLU A 666 32.38 -3.65 -39.63
N GLU A 667 32.10 -2.71 -40.53
CA GLU A 667 32.15 -1.28 -40.25
C GLU A 667 31.18 -0.89 -39.12
N LEU A 668 29.92 -1.35 -39.17
CA LEU A 668 28.94 -1.13 -38.11
C LEU A 668 29.42 -1.66 -36.75
N ILE A 669 29.94 -2.89 -36.71
CA ILE A 669 30.45 -3.51 -35.47
C ILE A 669 31.62 -2.69 -34.91
N ASN A 670 32.54 -2.24 -35.77
CA ASN A 670 33.69 -1.45 -35.35
C ASN A 670 33.25 -0.09 -34.79
N THR A 671 32.29 0.58 -35.44
CA THR A 671 31.70 1.83 -34.94
C THR A 671 31.05 1.65 -33.59
N VAL A 672 30.27 0.59 -33.39
CA VAL A 672 29.64 0.29 -32.08
C VAL A 672 30.70 0.06 -31.01
N LYS A 673 31.76 -0.70 -31.30
CA LYS A 673 32.87 -0.94 -30.35
C LYS A 673 33.58 0.37 -29.97
N GLN A 674 33.90 1.22 -30.96
CA GLN A 674 34.56 2.51 -30.72
C GLN A 674 33.68 3.45 -29.88
N ALA A 675 32.38 3.55 -30.21
CA ALA A 675 31.43 4.34 -29.46
C ALA A 675 31.31 3.87 -28.00
N SER A 676 31.37 2.56 -27.77
CA SER A 676 31.28 1.96 -26.43
C SER A 676 32.49 2.31 -25.56
N VAL A 677 33.70 2.26 -26.12
CA VAL A 677 34.94 2.66 -25.42
C VAL A 677 34.93 4.16 -25.10
N GLN A 678 34.46 4.99 -26.05
CA GLN A 678 34.36 6.43 -25.84
C GLN A 678 33.35 6.76 -24.73
N TRP A 679 32.22 6.08 -24.71
CA TRP A 679 31.20 6.23 -23.67
C TRP A 679 31.72 5.83 -22.29
N GLU A 680 32.41 4.69 -22.17
CA GLU A 680 33.02 4.28 -20.89
C GLU A 680 34.01 5.33 -20.37
N THR A 681 34.81 5.93 -21.26
CA THR A 681 35.76 6.99 -20.90
C THR A 681 35.04 8.25 -20.39
N ASN A 682 33.94 8.63 -21.03
CA ASN A 682 33.13 9.78 -20.60
C ASN A 682 32.41 9.50 -19.27
N LEU A 683 31.93 8.28 -19.07
CA LEU A 683 31.29 7.87 -17.82
C LEU A 683 32.25 7.94 -16.64
N LYS A 684 33.48 7.44 -16.80
CA LYS A 684 34.54 7.54 -15.76
C LYS A 684 34.83 9.00 -15.40
N LYS A 685 34.99 9.87 -16.41
CA LYS A 685 35.20 11.31 -16.19
C LYS A 685 34.04 11.97 -15.43
N ALA A 686 32.80 11.60 -15.73
CA ALA A 686 31.62 12.14 -15.05
C ALA A 686 31.55 11.71 -13.59
N VAL A 687 31.86 10.44 -13.28
CA VAL A 687 31.92 9.93 -11.91
C VAL A 687 33.01 10.63 -11.11
N ASP A 688 34.20 10.85 -11.70
CA ASP A 688 35.31 11.56 -11.07
C ASP A 688 34.98 13.04 -10.77
N LEU A 689 34.12 13.67 -11.57
CA LEU A 689 33.65 15.05 -11.40
C LEU A 689 32.59 15.19 -10.30
N VAL A 690 31.79 14.15 -10.04
CA VAL A 690 30.77 14.12 -8.98
C VAL A 690 31.38 13.72 -7.63
N ALA A 691 32.49 12.98 -7.63
CA ALA A 691 33.23 12.59 -6.43
C ALA A 691 34.14 13.71 -5.86
N ARG A 692 34.38 14.78 -6.64
CA ARG A 692 35.07 16.01 -6.21
C ARG A 692 34.07 17.07 -5.84
#